data_AF-A0A7W9GNU0-F1
#
_entry.id   AF-A0A7W9GNU0-F1
#
_cell.length_a   1.000
_cell.length_b   1.000
_cell.length_c   1.000
_cell.angle_alpha   90.00
_cell.angle_beta   90.00
_cell.angle_gamma   90.00
#
_symmetry.space_group_name_H-M   'P 1'
#
loop_
_entity.id
_entity.type
_entity.pdbx_description
1 polymer ?
#
loop_
_entity_poly.entity_id
_entity_poly.type
_entity_poly.pdbx_seq_one_letter_code
_entity_poly.pdbx_strand_id
1 'polypeptide(L)'
;MTTVDLGGAWSVREALGDTWQWYVDQPVAARNNAGAAAGVVAQAPGWLAARVPGAVIADLHRAGELPSPYVGRHSRFAEWVSTRSWVYRRSFGLPRPLRDGERAVLCLDGVDPGGTVFVDGARVGAVGGLYRSARFDVTALVADGGEHRLAVVVDPAPATEPQVGRTDRVRVHAPRMGYGWDFCPRLVHQGIWRGVRLEIGTVHLDGVSVRPVVASDLASATVHVSGGATAAADGSVEVRFEGAVVASGPLEMGADGVIGGAVVVPEPALWWPNGLGEQPLYEVVVRVGADAAHRVVTGFRHVRFVGNEDAPAGALPCTAVVNGRPVELTGWNWAPADALYGEITDAKVEHLVGLARRSGARLLRVWGGGLVETPEFYAACDRAGLFVWQEFSQSSSGMQSAPSDDPAFVAHLRAEADAVVPPRVHRPSLLMWGGGNELEDDAGPLADERSPALAALRDEVARLDPGRHWVPTSPTGPRFHFRDGGHDVHGPWEHQGLTAHYALYNGGSALAHTEFGVEGMANRRLWSALVPPDDRWPVGRENPVYRHLGDWWNNAVLVRECFGGRLSTPDEFRRASQFLQASGLAYAVEADRRRWPRASMVLPWQLAESYPNAWCTAVVDHAGEPKPAFHAVARAFAPERVTARLDRLAFDGAPVEVEAWVWSGSGRAAGGTVTARLLSASGEVLAERRWPVDDAVGTPRAIGRLVVETTPSAAVVLVELSWTDADGALIDRECLPLSTAADLTPLLDLEPATIWFHVEHRGESVEVAHVGGPAVIGLQLSDDRPPESTGWAVVDGDPRPLLPGERRRFTVEWRHDAGPRRLLLESWNAEPADLEFT
;
A
#
# COMPACT_ATOMS: atom_id res chain seq x y z
N MET A 1 -21.31 -29.24 -1.06
CA MET A 1 -19.86 -29.37 -1.36
C MET A 1 -19.08 -29.19 -0.07
N THR A 2 -18.08 -30.02 0.17
CA THR A 2 -17.22 -29.96 1.37
C THR A 2 -15.84 -29.46 0.98
N THR A 3 -15.36 -28.41 1.65
CA THR A 3 -14.00 -27.88 1.45
C THR A 3 -13.17 -28.17 2.69
N VAL A 4 -12.01 -28.78 2.50
CA VAL A 4 -11.02 -29.04 3.54
C VAL A 4 -9.83 -28.11 3.31
N ASP A 5 -9.57 -27.23 4.27
CA ASP A 5 -8.37 -26.39 4.24
C ASP A 5 -7.12 -27.26 4.48
N LEU A 6 -6.21 -27.21 3.52
CA LEU A 6 -4.90 -27.85 3.58
C LEU A 6 -3.77 -26.83 3.85
N GLY A 7 -4.08 -25.69 4.45
CA GLY A 7 -3.13 -24.81 5.11
C GLY A 7 -2.56 -25.37 6.43
N GLY A 8 -1.73 -24.58 7.11
CA GLY A 8 -1.23 -24.91 8.45
C GLY A 8 0.11 -25.66 8.47
N ALA A 9 0.16 -26.82 9.15
CA ALA A 9 1.42 -27.53 9.44
C ALA A 9 1.97 -28.28 8.22
N TRP A 10 2.93 -27.66 7.55
CA TRP A 10 3.70 -28.26 6.48
C TRP A 10 5.14 -28.54 6.94
N SER A 11 5.86 -29.29 6.12
CA SER A 11 7.30 -29.44 6.24
C SER A 11 7.97 -29.05 4.93
N VAL A 12 9.14 -28.44 4.99
CA VAL A 12 9.91 -28.01 3.83
C VAL A 12 11.33 -28.55 3.88
N ARG A 13 11.91 -28.82 2.72
CA ARG A 13 13.28 -29.31 2.58
C ARG A 13 13.92 -28.86 1.27
N GLU A 14 15.20 -28.54 1.30
CA GLU A 14 16.00 -28.26 0.10
C GLU A 14 16.10 -29.51 -0.79
N ALA A 15 15.92 -29.33 -2.10
CA ALA A 15 16.26 -30.31 -3.12
C ALA A 15 17.42 -29.80 -4.01
N LEU A 16 18.51 -30.56 -4.01
CA LEU A 16 19.64 -30.36 -4.92
C LEU A 16 19.40 -31.19 -6.19
N GLY A 17 19.13 -30.51 -7.32
CA GLY A 17 18.81 -31.18 -8.59
C GLY A 17 17.60 -32.10 -8.46
N ASP A 18 17.66 -33.30 -9.05
CA ASP A 18 16.56 -34.28 -9.04
C ASP A 18 16.39 -35.05 -7.72
N THR A 19 17.04 -34.61 -6.64
CA THR A 19 16.91 -35.28 -5.34
C THR A 19 15.50 -35.24 -4.74
N TRP A 20 14.64 -34.36 -5.24
CA TRP A 20 13.22 -34.31 -4.87
C TRP A 20 12.50 -35.64 -5.14
N GLN A 21 12.92 -36.43 -6.13
CA GLN A 21 12.34 -37.74 -6.45
C GLN A 21 12.36 -38.68 -5.22
N TRP A 22 13.44 -38.63 -4.44
CA TRP A 22 13.57 -39.41 -3.20
C TRP A 22 12.68 -38.91 -2.06
N TYR A 23 12.22 -37.65 -2.12
CA TYR A 23 11.43 -37.02 -1.06
C TYR A 23 9.93 -37.13 -1.28
N VAL A 24 9.49 -37.27 -2.54
CA VAL A 24 8.07 -37.45 -2.90
C VAL A 24 7.59 -38.90 -2.76
N ASP A 25 8.50 -39.89 -2.88
CA ASP A 25 8.14 -41.33 -3.00
C ASP A 25 8.14 -42.16 -1.70
N GLN A 26 8.56 -41.64 -0.53
CA GLN A 26 8.72 -42.51 0.65
C GLN A 26 7.46 -42.61 1.55
N PRO A 27 6.75 -43.74 1.62
CA PRO A 27 5.68 -43.94 2.60
C PRO A 27 6.22 -43.94 4.06
N VAL A 28 5.39 -43.54 5.04
CA VAL A 28 5.73 -43.52 6.48
C VAL A 28 6.19 -44.90 6.99
N ALA A 29 5.81 -45.98 6.32
CA ALA A 29 6.06 -47.35 6.76
C ALA A 29 7.38 -47.98 6.24
N ALA A 30 8.15 -47.33 5.36
CA ALA A 30 9.28 -47.97 4.70
C ALA A 30 10.65 -47.65 5.33
N ARG A 31 10.90 -48.16 6.54
CA ARG A 31 12.22 -48.63 6.97
C ARG A 31 12.08 -49.94 7.75
N ASN A 32 13.01 -50.86 7.50
CA ASN A 32 13.12 -52.23 8.05
C ASN A 32 13.26 -52.35 9.58
N ASN A 33 12.73 -51.41 10.39
CA ASN A 33 12.69 -51.54 11.85
C ASN A 33 11.33 -51.04 12.36
N ALA A 34 10.29 -51.85 12.14
CA ALA A 34 9.03 -51.73 12.86
C ALA A 34 9.24 -52.16 14.32
N GLY A 35 9.52 -51.18 15.18
CA GLY A 35 9.45 -51.29 16.63
C GLY A 35 8.48 -50.23 17.17
N ALA A 36 7.87 -50.51 18.33
CA ALA A 36 6.83 -49.71 18.97
C ALA A 36 7.30 -48.28 19.33
N ALA A 37 7.28 -47.39 18.35
CA ALA A 37 7.42 -45.95 18.50
C ALA A 37 6.57 -45.24 17.42
N ALA A 38 5.30 -45.64 17.28
CA ALA A 38 4.34 -45.02 16.36
C ALA A 38 3.81 -43.66 16.86
N GLY A 39 4.63 -42.90 17.61
CA GLY A 39 4.26 -41.62 18.22
C GLY A 39 5.16 -40.44 17.85
N VAL A 40 6.19 -40.66 17.00
CA VAL A 40 7.08 -39.58 16.55
C VAL A 40 7.30 -39.72 15.04
N VAL A 41 6.36 -39.23 14.25
CA VAL A 41 6.50 -39.08 12.78
C VAL A 41 7.38 -37.87 12.47
N ALA A 42 8.54 -37.77 13.13
CA ALA A 42 9.50 -36.69 12.99
C ALA A 42 10.87 -37.26 12.62
N GLN A 43 11.42 -36.72 11.52
CA GLN A 43 12.84 -36.68 11.17
C GLN A 43 13.46 -37.94 10.55
N ALA A 44 13.23 -38.11 9.24
CA ALA A 44 14.43 -38.19 8.40
C ALA A 44 15.20 -36.86 8.55
N PRO A 45 16.51 -36.84 8.85
CA PRO A 45 17.27 -35.60 9.02
C PRO A 45 17.03 -34.64 7.83
N GLY A 46 16.82 -33.35 8.12
CA GLY A 46 16.73 -32.29 7.10
C GLY A 46 15.33 -31.84 6.66
N TRP A 47 14.24 -32.21 7.35
CA TRP A 47 12.91 -31.59 7.16
C TRP A 47 12.68 -30.51 8.22
N LEU A 48 12.31 -29.31 7.77
CA LEU A 48 12.02 -28.15 8.60
C LEU A 48 10.51 -27.93 8.69
N ALA A 49 10.03 -27.37 9.80
CA ALA A 49 8.63 -26.95 9.90
C ALA A 49 8.38 -25.78 8.95
N ALA A 50 7.23 -25.80 8.28
CA ALA A 50 6.89 -24.82 7.26
C ALA A 50 5.45 -24.31 7.42
N ARG A 51 5.20 -23.09 6.95
CA ARG A 51 3.86 -22.49 6.88
C ARG A 51 3.38 -22.40 5.44
N VAL A 52 2.09 -22.64 5.25
CA VAL A 52 1.38 -22.42 3.98
C VAL A 52 0.04 -21.74 4.29
N PRO A 53 -0.25 -20.55 3.74
CA PRO A 53 0.66 -19.72 2.94
C PRO A 53 1.97 -19.35 3.65
N GLY A 54 3.06 -19.17 2.90
CA GLY A 54 4.36 -18.80 3.47
C GLY A 54 5.48 -18.67 2.45
N ALA A 55 6.68 -18.34 2.96
CA ALA A 55 7.90 -18.21 2.17
C ALA A 55 9.05 -19.07 2.73
N VAL A 56 9.84 -19.67 1.84
CA VAL A 56 10.98 -20.52 2.21
C VAL A 56 11.98 -19.77 3.09
N ILE A 57 12.31 -18.52 2.76
CA ILE A 57 13.25 -17.69 3.55
C ILE A 57 12.75 -17.54 5.00
N ALA A 58 11.45 -17.33 5.18
CA ALA A 58 10.84 -17.21 6.49
C ALA A 58 10.80 -18.54 7.24
N ASP A 59 10.57 -19.66 6.55
CA ASP A 59 10.67 -21.01 7.12
C ASP A 59 12.09 -21.31 7.62
N LEU A 60 13.12 -20.99 6.83
CA LEU A 60 14.52 -21.15 7.22
C LEU A 60 14.89 -20.27 8.41
N HIS A 61 14.40 -19.02 8.42
CA HIS A 61 14.59 -18.13 9.57
C HIS A 61 13.95 -18.69 10.85
N ARG A 62 12.69 -19.14 10.78
CA ARG A 62 12.00 -19.78 11.92
C ARG A 62 12.71 -21.04 12.41
N ALA A 63 13.36 -21.78 11.52
CA ALA A 63 14.14 -22.97 11.85
C ALA A 63 15.54 -22.66 12.43
N GLY A 64 15.99 -21.40 12.38
CA GLY A 64 17.33 -21.00 12.83
C GLY A 64 18.44 -21.26 11.80
N GLU A 65 18.09 -21.62 10.57
CA GLU A 65 19.05 -21.84 9.45
C GLU A 65 19.50 -20.52 8.81
N LEU A 66 18.69 -19.46 8.97
CA LEU A 66 19.03 -18.10 8.55
C LEU A 66 18.81 -17.10 9.70
N PRO A 67 19.69 -16.10 9.87
CA PRO A 67 19.34 -14.93 10.67
C PRO A 67 18.16 -14.18 10.03
N SER A 68 17.51 -13.30 10.79
CA SER A 68 16.45 -12.45 10.21
C SER A 68 17.03 -11.66 9.02
N PRO A 69 16.42 -11.75 7.82
CA PRO A 69 16.94 -11.09 6.62
C PRO A 69 16.85 -9.56 6.69
N TYR A 70 16.06 -9.04 7.62
CA TYR A 70 15.75 -7.61 7.76
C TYR A 70 16.76 -6.82 8.59
N VAL A 71 17.69 -7.48 9.29
CA VAL A 71 18.65 -6.81 10.19
C VAL A 71 19.96 -6.53 9.47
N GLY A 72 20.48 -5.31 9.58
CA GLY A 72 21.78 -4.91 9.07
C GLY A 72 21.95 -5.19 7.58
N ARG A 73 22.75 -6.22 7.26
CA ARG A 73 22.99 -6.70 5.88
C ARG A 73 22.64 -8.17 5.69
N HIS A 74 21.79 -8.72 6.57
CA HIS A 74 21.55 -10.15 6.66
C HIS A 74 20.77 -10.74 5.49
N SER A 75 20.04 -9.94 4.70
CA SER A 75 19.40 -10.41 3.47
C SER A 75 20.37 -11.15 2.53
N ARG A 76 21.66 -10.78 2.54
CA ARG A 76 22.73 -11.44 1.77
C ARG A 76 22.90 -12.92 2.11
N PHE A 77 22.60 -13.32 3.35
CA PHE A 77 22.67 -14.74 3.75
C PHE A 77 21.55 -15.57 3.12
N ALA A 78 20.49 -14.95 2.61
CA ALA A 78 19.36 -15.62 1.98
C ALA A 78 19.46 -15.70 0.44
N GLU A 79 20.44 -15.07 -0.20
CA GLU A 79 20.50 -14.96 -1.68
C GLU A 79 20.54 -16.33 -2.39
N TRP A 80 21.16 -17.34 -1.77
CA TRP A 80 21.27 -18.70 -2.31
C TRP A 80 19.92 -19.42 -2.41
N VAL A 81 18.95 -19.08 -1.55
CA VAL A 81 17.67 -19.80 -1.42
C VAL A 81 16.92 -19.85 -2.74
N SER A 82 16.85 -18.70 -3.43
CA SER A 82 16.15 -18.53 -4.71
C SER A 82 16.72 -19.37 -5.86
N THR A 83 17.93 -19.92 -5.71
CA THR A 83 18.61 -20.72 -6.74
C THR A 83 18.36 -22.23 -6.59
N ARG A 84 17.55 -22.63 -5.60
CA ARG A 84 17.28 -24.03 -5.26
C ARG A 84 15.82 -24.39 -5.48
N SER A 85 15.56 -25.68 -5.68
CA SER A 85 14.22 -26.26 -5.58
C SER A 85 13.91 -26.61 -4.13
N TRP A 86 12.64 -26.52 -3.76
CA TRP A 86 12.18 -26.82 -2.40
C TRP A 86 11.00 -27.78 -2.42
N VAL A 87 11.04 -28.81 -1.58
CA VAL A 87 9.94 -29.77 -1.44
C VAL A 87 9.15 -29.41 -0.20
N TYR A 88 7.93 -28.93 -0.42
CA TYR A 88 6.91 -28.83 0.61
C TYR A 88 6.16 -30.16 0.72
N ARG A 89 5.83 -30.59 1.92
CA ARG A 89 5.09 -31.83 2.17
C ARG A 89 4.19 -31.74 3.38
N ARG A 90 3.02 -32.37 3.29
CA ARG A 90 2.12 -32.64 4.42
C ARG A 90 1.35 -33.95 4.25
N SER A 91 0.76 -34.43 5.34
CA SER A 91 -0.29 -35.45 5.29
C SER A 91 -1.67 -34.80 5.23
N PHE A 92 -2.63 -35.50 4.61
CA PHE A 92 -4.05 -35.15 4.63
C PHE A 92 -4.90 -36.41 4.51
N GLY A 93 -6.15 -36.34 4.96
CA GLY A 93 -7.11 -37.43 4.79
C GLY A 93 -8.47 -36.87 4.40
N LEU A 94 -9.34 -37.73 3.87
CA LEU A 94 -10.70 -37.32 3.59
C LEU A 94 -11.48 -37.16 4.92
N PRO A 95 -12.37 -36.15 5.03
CA PRO A 95 -13.19 -35.98 6.22
C PRO A 95 -14.21 -37.12 6.39
N ARG A 96 -14.47 -37.84 5.30
CA ARG A 96 -15.30 -39.05 5.20
C ARG A 96 -15.00 -39.77 3.88
N PRO A 97 -15.34 -41.06 3.75
CA PRO A 97 -15.33 -41.73 2.45
C PRO A 97 -16.16 -40.96 1.40
N LEU A 98 -15.70 -41.01 0.15
CA LEU A 98 -16.41 -40.45 -0.99
C LEU A 98 -17.72 -41.21 -1.20
N ARG A 99 -18.79 -40.48 -1.48
CA ARG A 99 -20.08 -41.06 -1.89
C ARG A 99 -20.07 -41.27 -3.40
N ASP A 100 -20.97 -42.14 -3.87
CA ASP A 100 -21.17 -42.36 -5.30
C ASP A 100 -21.36 -41.04 -6.06
N GLY A 101 -20.55 -40.83 -7.08
CA GLY A 101 -20.58 -39.64 -7.94
C GLY A 101 -19.81 -38.41 -7.39
N GLU A 102 -19.28 -38.45 -6.17
CA GLU A 102 -18.42 -37.39 -5.67
C GLU A 102 -17.01 -37.45 -6.25
N ARG A 103 -16.44 -36.28 -6.49
CA ARG A 103 -15.04 -36.09 -6.88
C ARG A 103 -14.31 -35.31 -5.80
N ALA A 104 -13.03 -35.63 -5.63
CA ALA A 104 -12.09 -34.88 -4.80
C ALA A 104 -11.15 -34.09 -5.71
N VAL A 105 -11.17 -32.76 -5.60
CA VAL A 105 -10.38 -31.84 -6.41
C VAL A 105 -9.39 -31.10 -5.50
N LEU A 106 -8.10 -31.33 -5.70
CA LEU A 106 -7.03 -30.61 -5.03
C LEU A 106 -6.84 -29.25 -5.71
N CYS A 107 -6.93 -28.17 -4.94
CA CYS A 107 -6.83 -26.81 -5.42
C CYS A 107 -5.61 -26.12 -4.79
N LEU A 108 -4.73 -25.56 -5.63
CA LEU A 108 -3.61 -24.72 -5.21
C LEU A 108 -3.86 -23.32 -5.78
N ASP A 109 -4.01 -22.32 -4.93
CA ASP A 109 -4.36 -20.97 -5.37
C ASP A 109 -3.16 -20.14 -5.83
N GLY A 110 -1.93 -20.57 -5.54
CA GLY A 110 -0.72 -19.85 -5.89
C GLY A 110 0.56 -20.48 -5.35
N VAL A 111 1.52 -20.71 -6.25
CA VAL A 111 2.87 -21.18 -5.96
C VAL A 111 3.83 -20.28 -6.73
N ASP A 112 4.83 -19.73 -6.06
CA ASP A 112 5.79 -18.81 -6.67
C ASP A 112 7.20 -19.42 -6.66
N PRO A 113 7.86 -19.55 -7.83
CA PRO A 113 7.42 -19.15 -9.18
C PRO A 113 6.47 -20.14 -9.88
N GLY A 114 6.26 -21.28 -9.25
CA GLY A 114 5.53 -22.43 -9.79
C GLY A 114 6.06 -23.71 -9.17
N GLY A 115 5.49 -24.83 -9.56
CA GLY A 115 5.99 -26.12 -9.09
C GLY A 115 5.21 -27.32 -9.57
N THR A 116 5.72 -28.50 -9.24
CA THR A 116 5.11 -29.80 -9.58
C THR A 116 4.46 -30.42 -8.35
N VAL A 117 3.23 -30.94 -8.52
CA VAL A 117 2.41 -31.46 -7.43
C VAL A 117 2.34 -32.99 -7.49
N PHE A 118 2.47 -33.63 -6.34
CA PHE A 118 2.45 -35.08 -6.15
C PHE A 118 1.49 -35.48 -5.02
N VAL A 119 0.76 -36.58 -5.23
CA VAL A 119 -0.03 -37.25 -4.19
C VAL A 119 0.42 -38.70 -4.10
N ASP A 120 0.89 -39.12 -2.94
CA ASP A 120 1.45 -40.47 -2.69
C ASP A 120 2.52 -40.90 -3.72
N GLY A 121 3.40 -39.97 -4.08
CA GLY A 121 4.45 -40.17 -5.10
C GLY A 121 3.95 -40.07 -6.54
N ALA A 122 2.64 -40.15 -6.79
CA ALA A 122 2.07 -39.98 -8.11
C ALA A 122 2.04 -38.49 -8.49
N ARG A 123 2.65 -38.14 -9.63
CA ARG A 123 2.58 -36.78 -10.18
C ARG A 123 1.15 -36.48 -10.64
N VAL A 124 0.52 -35.47 -10.03
CA VAL A 124 -0.85 -35.05 -10.38
C VAL A 124 -0.88 -33.88 -11.37
N GLY A 125 0.17 -33.05 -11.39
CA GLY A 125 0.28 -31.95 -12.35
C GLY A 125 1.31 -30.90 -11.96
N ALA A 126 1.17 -29.69 -12.52
CA ALA A 126 2.04 -28.55 -12.24
C ALA A 126 1.23 -27.26 -12.15
N VAL A 127 1.71 -26.34 -11.32
CA VAL A 127 1.21 -24.96 -11.20
C VAL A 127 2.27 -24.05 -11.83
N GLY A 128 1.88 -23.22 -12.80
CA GLY A 128 2.82 -22.35 -13.51
C GLY A 128 2.52 -20.89 -13.26
N GLY A 129 3.55 -20.10 -12.93
CA GLY A 129 3.43 -18.66 -12.75
C GLY A 129 2.78 -18.25 -11.43
N LEU A 130 3.07 -17.03 -11.02
CA LEU A 130 2.70 -16.49 -9.72
C LEU A 130 1.18 -16.40 -9.48
N TYR A 131 0.44 -15.93 -10.49
CA TYR A 131 -0.97 -15.57 -10.35
C TYR A 131 -1.95 -16.68 -10.74
N ARG A 132 -1.45 -17.84 -11.16
CA ARG A 132 -2.31 -18.94 -11.59
C ARG A 132 -2.65 -19.85 -10.43
N SER A 133 -3.93 -20.22 -10.37
CA SER A 133 -4.38 -21.36 -9.59
C SER A 133 -4.36 -22.63 -10.43
N ALA A 134 -4.30 -23.79 -9.76
CA ALA A 134 -4.39 -25.08 -10.40
C ALA A 134 -5.35 -26.00 -9.64
N ARG A 135 -6.07 -26.84 -10.40
CA ARG A 135 -7.09 -27.75 -9.90
C ARG A 135 -6.82 -29.15 -10.46
N PHE A 136 -6.70 -30.15 -9.59
CA PHE A 136 -6.37 -31.53 -9.95
C PHE A 136 -7.41 -32.49 -9.41
N ASP A 137 -8.03 -33.29 -10.28
CA ASP A 137 -8.89 -34.40 -9.86
C ASP A 137 -8.01 -35.50 -9.26
N VAL A 138 -8.10 -35.69 -7.94
CA VAL A 138 -7.36 -36.69 -7.18
C VAL A 138 -8.25 -37.83 -6.70
N THR A 139 -9.49 -37.90 -7.20
CA THR A 139 -10.53 -38.85 -6.75
C THR A 139 -10.03 -40.28 -6.71
N ALA A 140 -9.39 -40.74 -7.79
CA ALA A 140 -8.89 -42.11 -7.89
C ALA A 140 -7.73 -42.41 -6.91
N LEU A 141 -6.93 -41.39 -6.55
CA LEU A 141 -5.78 -41.53 -5.64
C LEU A 141 -6.23 -41.60 -4.18
N VAL A 142 -7.35 -40.97 -3.84
CA VAL A 142 -7.86 -40.88 -2.46
C VAL A 142 -9.05 -41.80 -2.17
N ALA A 143 -9.38 -42.70 -3.10
CA ALA A 143 -10.59 -43.52 -3.05
C ALA A 143 -10.59 -44.56 -1.92
N ASP A 144 -9.43 -44.95 -1.41
CA ASP A 144 -9.31 -45.89 -0.28
C ASP A 144 -9.71 -45.25 1.06
N GLY A 145 -9.86 -43.92 1.10
CA GLY A 145 -10.23 -43.14 2.28
C GLY A 145 -9.13 -43.07 3.35
N GLY A 146 -7.90 -43.43 2.99
CA GLY A 146 -6.75 -43.46 3.87
C GLY A 146 -6.16 -42.08 4.19
N GLU A 147 -5.00 -42.11 4.87
CA GLU A 147 -4.12 -40.94 5.00
C GLU A 147 -3.21 -40.87 3.78
N HIS A 148 -3.23 -39.73 3.10
CA HIS A 148 -2.48 -39.45 1.89
C HIS A 148 -1.42 -38.39 2.14
N ARG A 149 -0.41 -38.39 1.28
CA ARG A 149 0.67 -37.42 1.31
C ARG A 149 0.59 -36.49 0.12
N LEU A 150 0.55 -35.20 0.41
CA LEU A 150 0.71 -34.15 -0.58
C LEU A 150 2.15 -33.65 -0.55
N ALA A 151 2.79 -33.58 -1.71
CA ALA A 151 4.07 -32.91 -1.89
C ALA A 151 4.01 -31.91 -3.06
N VAL A 152 4.65 -30.76 -2.89
CA VAL A 152 4.81 -29.72 -3.91
C VAL A 152 6.29 -29.42 -4.04
N VAL A 153 6.84 -29.66 -5.21
CA VAL A 153 8.22 -29.29 -5.56
C VAL A 153 8.17 -27.90 -6.18
N VAL A 154 8.57 -26.89 -5.40
CA VAL A 154 8.65 -25.50 -5.84
C VAL A 154 9.94 -25.29 -6.63
N ASP A 155 9.81 -24.70 -7.82
CA ASP A 155 10.91 -24.49 -8.75
C ASP A 155 11.84 -23.35 -8.30
N PRO A 156 13.13 -23.35 -8.72
CA PRO A 156 14.03 -22.21 -8.50
C PRO A 156 13.43 -20.93 -9.09
N ALA A 157 13.64 -19.81 -8.42
CA ALA A 157 13.17 -18.52 -8.92
C ALA A 157 13.81 -18.22 -10.29
N PRO A 158 13.03 -17.78 -11.30
CA PRO A 158 13.56 -17.48 -12.61
C PRO A 158 14.55 -16.32 -12.55
N ALA A 159 15.57 -16.34 -13.41
CA ALA A 159 16.43 -15.17 -13.59
C ALA A 159 15.66 -14.06 -14.31
N THR A 160 15.77 -12.82 -13.83
CA THR A 160 15.20 -11.63 -14.46
C THR A 160 15.99 -10.38 -14.06
N GLU A 161 15.60 -9.23 -14.60
CA GLU A 161 16.30 -7.95 -14.47
C GLU A 161 15.86 -7.20 -13.19
N PRO A 162 16.81 -6.65 -12.40
CA PRO A 162 16.52 -5.77 -11.27
C PRO A 162 16.13 -4.35 -11.75
N GLN A 163 15.82 -3.45 -10.83
CA GLN A 163 15.52 -2.04 -11.17
C GLN A 163 16.62 -1.37 -11.99
N VAL A 164 17.91 -1.66 -11.75
CA VAL A 164 19.01 -1.14 -12.58
C VAL A 164 19.43 -2.23 -13.57
N GLY A 165 18.64 -2.38 -14.63
CA GLY A 165 18.68 -3.46 -15.62
C GLY A 165 18.12 -3.01 -16.99
N ARG A 166 17.50 -3.92 -17.73
CA ARG A 166 16.81 -3.61 -19.00
C ARG A 166 15.41 -4.22 -19.07
N THR A 167 14.35 -3.41 -19.21
CA THR A 167 12.96 -3.92 -19.22
C THR A 167 12.69 -4.75 -20.47
N ASP A 168 13.34 -4.44 -21.60
CA ASP A 168 13.22 -5.22 -22.84
C ASP A 168 13.74 -6.67 -22.73
N ARG A 169 14.47 -7.00 -21.65
CA ARG A 169 14.99 -8.34 -21.36
C ARG A 169 14.18 -9.13 -20.34
N VAL A 170 13.16 -8.53 -19.74
CA VAL A 170 12.25 -9.24 -18.83
C VAL A 170 11.44 -10.26 -19.64
N ARG A 171 11.35 -11.49 -19.14
CA ARG A 171 10.61 -12.61 -19.77
C ARG A 171 9.63 -13.30 -18.82
N VAL A 172 9.48 -12.78 -17.60
CA VAL A 172 8.61 -13.34 -16.55
C VAL A 172 7.71 -12.25 -15.98
N HIS A 173 6.47 -12.61 -15.65
CA HIS A 173 5.56 -11.74 -14.92
C HIS A 173 5.67 -12.02 -13.42
N ALA A 174 6.42 -11.18 -12.71
CA ALA A 174 6.70 -11.35 -11.28
C ALA A 174 6.96 -9.99 -10.59
N PRO A 175 6.78 -9.88 -9.26
CA PRO A 175 7.19 -8.72 -8.46
C PRO A 175 8.69 -8.50 -8.61
N ARG A 176 9.06 -7.49 -9.39
CA ARG A 176 10.45 -7.19 -9.71
C ARG A 176 11.21 -6.65 -8.52
N MET A 177 10.52 -6.06 -7.54
CA MET A 177 11.14 -5.52 -6.33
C MET A 177 12.04 -6.54 -5.59
N GLY A 178 11.64 -7.81 -5.55
CA GLY A 178 12.41 -8.87 -4.88
C GLY A 178 13.73 -9.21 -5.56
N TYR A 179 13.90 -8.83 -6.83
CA TYR A 179 15.14 -9.02 -7.58
C TYR A 179 16.16 -7.89 -7.34
N GLY A 180 15.75 -6.83 -6.66
CA GLY A 180 16.54 -5.63 -6.35
C GLY A 180 15.82 -4.36 -6.83
N TRP A 181 15.61 -3.43 -5.91
CA TRP A 181 14.95 -2.14 -6.09
C TRP A 181 15.56 -1.08 -5.14
N ASP A 182 15.22 0.18 -5.33
CA ASP A 182 15.78 1.33 -4.60
C ASP A 182 15.43 1.33 -3.09
N PHE A 183 14.34 0.66 -2.69
CA PHE A 183 13.93 0.41 -1.31
C PHE A 183 13.91 -1.08 -0.94
N CYS A 184 14.30 -2.01 -1.82
CA CYS A 184 14.30 -3.44 -1.53
C CYS A 184 15.60 -4.09 -2.03
N PRO A 185 16.44 -4.65 -1.15
CA PRO A 185 17.57 -5.44 -1.61
C PRO A 185 17.07 -6.70 -2.34
N ARG A 186 17.99 -7.44 -2.95
CA ARG A 186 17.66 -8.74 -3.52
C ARG A 186 17.17 -9.70 -2.42
N LEU A 187 15.86 -9.91 -2.37
CA LEU A 187 15.16 -10.80 -1.45
C LEU A 187 14.02 -11.45 -2.22
N VAL A 188 14.35 -12.44 -3.04
CA VAL A 188 13.41 -13.07 -3.97
C VAL A 188 12.50 -14.02 -3.20
N HIS A 189 11.19 -13.79 -3.26
CA HIS A 189 10.20 -14.69 -2.70
C HIS A 189 10.23 -16.06 -3.39
N GLN A 190 9.97 -17.12 -2.63
CA GLN A 190 9.78 -18.48 -3.14
C GLN A 190 8.94 -19.26 -2.13
N GLY A 191 7.91 -19.98 -2.59
CA GLY A 191 7.05 -20.79 -1.72
C GLY A 191 5.62 -20.98 -2.20
N ILE A 192 4.82 -21.68 -1.40
CA ILE A 192 3.37 -21.80 -1.59
C ILE A 192 2.74 -20.59 -0.91
N TRP A 193 2.47 -19.54 -1.68
CA TRP A 193 2.13 -18.21 -1.16
C TRP A 193 0.62 -17.95 -1.03
N ARG A 194 -0.23 -18.89 -1.49
CA ARG A 194 -1.69 -18.86 -1.31
C ARG A 194 -2.21 -20.20 -0.79
N GLY A 195 -3.51 -20.25 -0.51
CA GLY A 195 -4.17 -21.41 0.07
C GLY A 195 -4.06 -22.68 -0.76
N VAL A 196 -4.08 -23.82 -0.06
CA VAL A 196 -4.21 -25.15 -0.63
C VAL A 196 -5.44 -25.78 0.00
N ARG A 197 -6.35 -26.34 -0.79
CA ARG A 197 -7.58 -26.96 -0.28
C ARG A 197 -7.98 -28.20 -1.07
N LEU A 198 -8.76 -29.07 -0.43
CA LEU A 198 -9.43 -30.19 -1.08
C LEU A 198 -10.92 -29.91 -1.15
N GLU A 199 -11.47 -29.89 -2.36
CA GLU A 199 -12.89 -29.70 -2.63
C GLU A 199 -13.54 -31.05 -2.95
N ILE A 200 -14.60 -31.41 -2.23
CA ILE A 200 -15.30 -32.69 -2.37
C ILE A 200 -16.77 -32.45 -2.71
N GLY A 201 -17.24 -32.98 -3.82
CA GLY A 201 -18.62 -32.85 -4.27
C GLY A 201 -18.88 -33.44 -5.64
N THR A 202 -20.16 -33.47 -6.02
CA THR A 202 -20.64 -33.97 -7.32
C THR A 202 -20.52 -32.93 -8.44
N VAL A 203 -20.62 -31.65 -8.11
CA VAL A 203 -20.48 -30.51 -9.01
C VAL A 203 -19.38 -29.60 -8.48
N HIS A 204 -18.47 -29.18 -9.36
CA HIS A 204 -17.43 -28.19 -9.07
C HIS A 204 -17.60 -27.01 -10.00
N LEU A 205 -17.47 -25.81 -9.44
CA LEU A 205 -17.45 -24.56 -10.19
C LEU A 205 -16.01 -24.20 -10.53
N ASP A 206 -15.81 -23.62 -11.70
CA ASP A 206 -14.50 -23.16 -12.16
C ASP A 206 -14.63 -21.81 -12.87
N GLY A 207 -13.62 -20.94 -12.70
CA GLY A 207 -13.56 -19.65 -13.38
C GLY A 207 -14.79 -18.74 -13.23
N VAL A 208 -15.52 -18.82 -12.10
CA VAL A 208 -16.73 -17.99 -11.90
C VAL A 208 -16.33 -16.52 -11.76
N SER A 209 -16.85 -15.69 -12.66
CA SER A 209 -16.71 -14.24 -12.64
C SER A 209 -18.09 -13.60 -12.45
N VAL A 210 -18.12 -12.56 -11.61
CA VAL A 210 -19.30 -11.77 -11.29
C VAL A 210 -18.97 -10.32 -11.62
N ARG A 211 -19.79 -9.66 -12.44
CA ARG A 211 -19.53 -8.29 -12.88
C ARG A 211 -20.77 -7.41 -12.67
N PRO A 212 -20.77 -6.51 -11.68
CA PRO A 212 -21.83 -5.52 -11.51
C PRO A 212 -21.67 -4.39 -12.53
N VAL A 213 -22.78 -3.92 -13.10
CA VAL A 213 -22.83 -2.76 -13.98
C VAL A 213 -23.99 -1.87 -13.55
N VAL A 214 -23.70 -0.63 -13.16
CA VAL A 214 -24.71 0.35 -12.79
C VAL A 214 -25.12 1.15 -14.03
N ALA A 215 -26.42 1.33 -14.24
CA ALA A 215 -26.94 2.17 -15.31
C ALA A 215 -26.51 3.64 -15.12
N SER A 216 -26.33 4.39 -16.21
CA SER A 216 -25.84 5.77 -16.15
C SER A 216 -26.79 6.75 -15.44
N ASP A 217 -28.09 6.42 -15.41
CA ASP A 217 -29.11 7.15 -14.65
C ASP A 217 -29.16 6.75 -13.16
N LEU A 218 -28.33 5.78 -12.77
CA LEU A 218 -28.20 5.23 -11.41
C LEU A 218 -29.45 4.49 -10.90
N ALA A 219 -30.47 4.28 -11.74
CA ALA A 219 -31.75 3.73 -11.30
C ALA A 219 -31.74 2.20 -11.13
N SER A 220 -30.74 1.51 -11.69
CA SER A 220 -30.61 0.06 -11.60
C SER A 220 -29.17 -0.39 -11.76
N ALA A 221 -28.88 -1.62 -11.32
CA ALA A 221 -27.65 -2.33 -11.63
C ALA A 221 -27.96 -3.72 -12.21
N THR A 222 -27.11 -4.21 -13.10
CA THR A 222 -27.15 -5.59 -13.60
C THR A 222 -25.91 -6.34 -13.12
N VAL A 223 -26.12 -7.49 -12.48
CA VAL A 223 -25.07 -8.42 -12.07
C VAL A 223 -24.96 -9.51 -13.13
N HIS A 224 -23.89 -9.46 -13.92
CA HIS A 224 -23.57 -10.50 -14.90
C HIS A 224 -22.73 -11.60 -14.25
N VAL A 225 -23.03 -12.85 -14.56
CA VAL A 225 -22.30 -14.02 -14.08
C VAL A 225 -21.87 -14.87 -15.27
N SER A 226 -20.63 -15.34 -15.25
CA SER A 226 -20.08 -16.29 -16.23
C SER A 226 -19.12 -17.26 -15.54
N GLY A 227 -18.92 -18.46 -16.09
CA GLY A 227 -17.93 -19.42 -15.59
C GLY A 227 -18.13 -20.82 -16.18
N GLY A 228 -17.66 -21.84 -15.47
CA GLY A 228 -17.86 -23.24 -15.81
C GLY A 228 -18.34 -24.10 -14.63
N ALA A 229 -19.00 -25.21 -14.95
CA ALA A 229 -19.40 -26.25 -14.00
C ALA A 229 -19.12 -27.64 -14.56
N THR A 230 -18.68 -28.58 -13.70
CA THR A 230 -18.28 -29.93 -14.14
C THR A 230 -19.43 -30.87 -14.51
N ALA A 231 -20.68 -30.51 -14.20
CA ALA A 231 -21.86 -31.31 -14.49
C ALA A 231 -23.10 -30.42 -14.62
N ALA A 232 -24.04 -30.83 -15.48
CA ALA A 232 -25.31 -30.13 -15.69
C ALA A 232 -26.24 -30.29 -14.49
N ALA A 233 -26.72 -29.16 -13.97
CA ALA A 233 -27.70 -29.08 -12.89
C ALA A 233 -28.44 -27.73 -12.94
N ASP A 234 -29.53 -27.59 -12.19
CA ASP A 234 -30.22 -26.30 -12.07
C ASP A 234 -29.30 -25.27 -11.41
N GLY A 235 -29.26 -24.06 -11.98
CA GLY A 235 -28.42 -22.97 -11.51
C GLY A 235 -29.22 -21.71 -11.18
N SER A 236 -28.74 -20.94 -10.21
CA SER A 236 -29.36 -19.68 -9.80
C SER A 236 -28.32 -18.67 -9.32
N VAL A 237 -28.64 -17.39 -9.49
CA VAL A 237 -27.89 -16.27 -8.91
C VAL A 237 -28.81 -15.53 -7.94
N GLU A 238 -28.33 -15.29 -6.73
CA GLU A 238 -29.00 -14.46 -5.72
C GLU A 238 -28.10 -13.27 -5.36
N VAL A 239 -28.68 -12.08 -5.30
CA VAL A 239 -28.04 -10.88 -4.77
C VAL A 239 -28.68 -10.56 -3.43
N ARG A 240 -27.84 -10.40 -2.39
CA ARG A 240 -28.28 -10.21 -1.02
C ARG A 240 -27.71 -8.94 -0.43
N PHE A 241 -28.53 -8.20 0.29
CA PHE A 241 -28.16 -7.00 1.04
C PHE A 241 -28.61 -7.19 2.49
N GLU A 242 -27.68 -7.00 3.44
CA GLU A 242 -27.97 -7.16 4.88
C GLU A 242 -28.65 -8.51 5.22
N GLY A 243 -28.30 -9.56 4.48
CA GLY A 243 -28.82 -10.92 4.64
C GLY A 243 -30.14 -11.22 3.91
N ALA A 244 -30.83 -10.21 3.36
CA ALA A 244 -32.06 -10.38 2.59
C ALA A 244 -31.77 -10.52 1.09
N VAL A 245 -32.47 -11.43 0.40
CA VAL A 245 -32.41 -11.54 -1.07
C VAL A 245 -33.15 -10.35 -1.68
N VAL A 246 -32.43 -9.47 -2.38
CA VAL A 246 -32.99 -8.27 -3.04
C VAL A 246 -33.23 -8.48 -4.53
N ALA A 247 -32.54 -9.44 -5.15
CA ALA A 247 -32.77 -9.85 -6.53
C ALA A 247 -32.33 -11.30 -6.72
N SER A 248 -32.97 -12.01 -7.64
CA SER A 248 -32.55 -13.35 -8.05
C SER A 248 -32.90 -13.62 -9.50
N GLY A 249 -32.21 -14.58 -10.11
CA GLY A 249 -32.50 -15.01 -11.48
C GLY A 249 -31.89 -16.38 -11.79
N PRO A 250 -32.31 -17.00 -12.90
CA PRO A 250 -31.76 -18.27 -13.34
C PRO A 250 -30.31 -18.10 -13.80
N LEU A 251 -29.53 -19.16 -13.65
CA LEU A 251 -28.23 -19.32 -14.28
C LEU A 251 -28.35 -20.39 -15.36
N GLU A 252 -28.16 -19.99 -16.61
CA GLU A 252 -28.24 -20.90 -17.75
C GLU A 252 -26.96 -21.72 -17.85
N MET A 253 -27.10 -23.00 -18.24
CA MET A 253 -26.00 -23.91 -18.48
C MET A 253 -25.97 -24.33 -19.95
N GLY A 254 -24.82 -24.10 -20.59
CA GLY A 254 -24.49 -24.63 -21.91
C GLY A 254 -24.15 -26.11 -21.88
N ALA A 255 -24.25 -26.76 -23.06
CA ALA A 255 -23.97 -28.20 -23.21
C ALA A 255 -22.50 -28.57 -22.96
N ASP A 256 -21.60 -27.58 -23.00
CA ASP A 256 -20.17 -27.66 -22.72
C ASP A 256 -19.80 -27.38 -21.25
N GLY A 257 -20.81 -27.18 -20.38
CA GLY A 257 -20.62 -26.85 -18.97
C GLY A 257 -20.35 -25.37 -18.70
N VAL A 258 -20.43 -24.50 -19.70
CA VAL A 258 -20.37 -23.04 -19.52
C VAL A 258 -21.63 -22.56 -18.80
N ILE A 259 -21.46 -21.72 -17.79
CA ILE A 259 -22.58 -21.11 -17.05
C ILE A 259 -22.65 -19.61 -17.32
N GLY A 260 -23.86 -19.08 -17.44
CA GLY A 260 -24.10 -17.67 -17.75
C GLY A 260 -25.43 -17.17 -17.23
N GLY A 261 -25.48 -15.92 -16.75
CA GLY A 261 -26.72 -15.32 -16.28
C GLY A 261 -26.59 -13.82 -16.00
N ALA A 262 -27.74 -13.16 -15.86
CA ALA A 262 -27.80 -11.76 -15.48
C ALA A 262 -28.99 -11.52 -14.54
N VAL A 263 -28.76 -10.75 -13.47
CA VAL A 263 -29.79 -10.37 -12.49
C VAL A 263 -29.84 -8.86 -12.37
N VAL A 264 -31.03 -8.28 -12.49
CA VAL A 264 -31.25 -6.84 -12.33
C VAL A 264 -31.58 -6.53 -10.87
N VAL A 265 -30.87 -5.58 -10.29
CA VAL A 265 -31.11 -5.00 -8.97
C VAL A 265 -31.71 -3.60 -9.16
N PRO A 266 -33.00 -3.40 -8.87
CA PRO A 266 -33.61 -2.07 -8.95
C PRO A 266 -33.13 -1.20 -7.77
N GLU A 267 -32.96 0.10 -8.02
CA GLU A 267 -32.65 1.12 -7.01
C GLU A 267 -31.54 0.70 -6.01
N PRO A 268 -30.35 0.30 -6.52
CA PRO A 268 -29.27 -0.18 -5.66
C PRO A 268 -28.74 0.94 -4.75
N ALA A 269 -28.42 0.61 -3.49
CA ALA A 269 -27.63 1.50 -2.65
C ALA A 269 -26.23 1.63 -3.24
N LEU A 270 -25.81 2.86 -3.53
CA LEU A 270 -24.56 3.12 -4.23
C LEU A 270 -23.36 3.16 -3.27
N TRP A 271 -22.28 2.50 -3.67
CA TRP A 271 -20.98 2.55 -3.03
C TRP A 271 -20.30 3.89 -3.31
N TRP A 272 -19.82 4.56 -2.25
CA TRP A 272 -19.07 5.82 -2.34
C TRP A 272 -17.65 5.66 -1.82
N PRO A 273 -16.67 6.39 -2.39
CA PRO A 273 -15.33 6.45 -1.84
C PRO A 273 -15.30 7.19 -0.50
N ASN A 274 -14.18 7.01 0.22
CA ASN A 274 -13.93 7.51 1.55
C ASN A 274 -14.23 9.02 1.68
N GLY A 275 -14.98 9.37 2.73
CA GLY A 275 -15.40 10.73 3.02
C GLY A 275 -16.51 11.31 2.12
N LEU A 276 -17.03 10.57 1.13
CA LEU A 276 -18.09 11.04 0.22
C LEU A 276 -19.42 10.30 0.34
N GLY A 277 -19.52 9.33 1.25
CA GLY A 277 -20.73 8.56 1.53
C GLY A 277 -20.41 7.21 2.16
N GLU A 278 -21.42 6.36 2.27
CA GLU A 278 -21.31 4.99 2.79
C GLU A 278 -20.80 4.00 1.73
N GLN A 279 -20.37 2.82 2.18
CA GLN A 279 -19.88 1.72 1.36
C GLN A 279 -20.84 0.50 1.41
N PRO A 280 -22.09 0.58 0.90
CA PRO A 280 -22.98 -0.58 0.86
C PRO A 280 -22.35 -1.71 0.04
N LEU A 281 -22.34 -2.90 0.65
CA LEU A 281 -21.81 -4.13 0.06
C LEU A 281 -22.89 -5.21 0.03
N TYR A 282 -22.92 -5.94 -1.08
CA TYR A 282 -23.90 -6.98 -1.41
C TYR A 282 -23.18 -8.33 -1.54
N GLU A 283 -23.78 -9.38 -1.02
CA GLU A 283 -23.34 -10.76 -1.29
C GLU A 283 -24.00 -11.27 -2.57
N VAL A 284 -23.22 -11.71 -3.55
CA VAL A 284 -23.71 -12.43 -4.72
C VAL A 284 -23.41 -13.91 -4.53
N VAL A 285 -24.45 -14.73 -4.56
CA VAL A 285 -24.37 -16.19 -4.40
C VAL A 285 -24.76 -16.84 -5.72
N VAL A 286 -23.78 -17.47 -6.38
CA VAL A 286 -23.99 -18.30 -7.56
C VAL A 286 -24.09 -19.74 -7.10
N ARG A 287 -25.17 -20.44 -7.45
CA ARG A 287 -25.40 -21.85 -7.10
C ARG A 287 -25.59 -22.69 -8.34
N VAL A 288 -25.03 -23.89 -8.32
CA VAL A 288 -25.29 -24.95 -9.31
C VAL A 288 -25.54 -26.26 -8.58
N GLY A 289 -26.70 -26.86 -8.80
CA GLY A 289 -27.17 -28.04 -8.08
C GLY A 289 -27.37 -27.78 -6.58
N ALA A 290 -27.44 -28.87 -5.80
CA ALA A 290 -27.67 -28.80 -4.36
C ALA A 290 -26.46 -28.28 -3.55
N ASP A 291 -25.26 -28.42 -4.12
CA ASP A 291 -24.03 -28.47 -3.33
C ASP A 291 -22.98 -27.44 -3.71
N ALA A 292 -22.92 -27.00 -4.97
CA ALA A 292 -21.87 -26.09 -5.45
C ALA A 292 -22.33 -24.64 -5.34
N ALA A 293 -21.55 -23.82 -4.65
CA ALA A 293 -21.82 -22.40 -4.50
C ALA A 293 -20.53 -21.60 -4.59
N HIS A 294 -20.59 -20.49 -5.32
CA HIS A 294 -19.56 -19.46 -5.34
C HIS A 294 -20.14 -18.17 -4.76
N ARG A 295 -19.40 -17.53 -3.86
CA ARG A 295 -19.83 -16.34 -3.14
C ARG A 295 -18.80 -15.24 -3.33
N VAL A 296 -19.28 -14.06 -3.70
CA VAL A 296 -18.47 -12.84 -3.76
C VAL A 296 -19.21 -11.70 -3.07
N VAL A 297 -18.46 -10.71 -2.61
CA VAL A 297 -19.00 -9.46 -2.06
C VAL A 297 -18.70 -8.35 -3.06
N THR A 298 -19.71 -7.57 -3.42
CA THR A 298 -19.61 -6.49 -4.41
C THR A 298 -20.30 -5.22 -3.93
N GLY A 299 -20.11 -4.11 -4.65
CA GLY A 299 -20.81 -2.84 -4.42
C GLY A 299 -21.19 -2.21 -5.75
N PHE A 300 -22.23 -1.38 -5.75
CA PHE A 300 -22.74 -0.75 -6.96
C PHE A 300 -22.26 0.69 -7.06
N ARG A 301 -21.49 1.00 -8.10
CA ARG A 301 -21.17 2.38 -8.45
C ARG A 301 -21.08 2.57 -9.95
N HIS A 302 -21.30 3.79 -10.40
CA HIS A 302 -21.03 4.20 -11.78
C HIS A 302 -19.83 5.15 -11.80
N VAL A 303 -18.83 4.88 -12.64
CA VAL A 303 -17.67 5.75 -12.80
C VAL A 303 -17.33 5.93 -14.27
N ARG A 304 -16.99 7.16 -14.63
CA ARG A 304 -16.39 7.52 -15.91
C ARG A 304 -15.27 8.52 -15.69
N PHE A 305 -14.27 8.53 -16.57
CA PHE A 305 -13.20 9.53 -16.55
C PHE A 305 -13.50 10.62 -17.57
N VAL A 306 -13.20 11.86 -17.22
CA VAL A 306 -13.28 13.04 -18.10
C VAL A 306 -11.96 13.79 -18.15
N GLY A 307 -11.76 14.54 -19.22
CA GLY A 307 -10.63 15.47 -19.31
C GLY A 307 -10.69 16.50 -18.19
N ASN A 308 -9.52 16.83 -17.66
CA ASN A 308 -9.39 17.87 -16.66
C ASN A 308 -9.73 19.25 -17.25
N GLU A 309 -10.05 20.20 -16.38
CA GLU A 309 -10.22 21.59 -16.80
C GLU A 309 -8.95 22.11 -17.48
N ASP A 310 -9.11 22.77 -18.62
CA ASP A 310 -8.01 23.28 -19.46
C ASP A 310 -6.96 22.22 -19.88
N ALA A 311 -7.33 20.93 -19.92
CA ALA A 311 -6.42 19.89 -20.37
C ALA A 311 -6.00 20.13 -21.84
N PRO A 312 -4.69 20.04 -22.16
CA PRO A 312 -4.21 20.14 -23.53
C PRO A 312 -4.70 18.95 -24.38
N ALA A 313 -4.68 19.14 -25.70
CA ALA A 313 -5.04 18.08 -26.64
C ALA A 313 -4.11 16.87 -26.49
N GLY A 314 -4.69 15.67 -26.48
CA GLY A 314 -3.95 14.42 -26.31
C GLY A 314 -3.72 14.01 -24.84
N ALA A 315 -4.15 14.80 -23.86
CA ALA A 315 -4.15 14.38 -22.47
C ALA A 315 -5.16 13.25 -22.21
N LEU A 316 -4.74 12.22 -21.49
CA LEU A 316 -5.65 11.20 -21.02
C LEU A 316 -6.61 11.78 -19.96
N PRO A 317 -7.88 11.36 -19.94
CA PRO A 317 -8.84 11.76 -18.90
C PRO A 317 -8.39 11.36 -17.48
N CYS A 318 -8.09 12.34 -16.62
CA CYS A 318 -7.65 12.07 -15.24
C CYS A 318 -8.72 12.38 -14.17
N THR A 319 -9.85 13.01 -14.53
CA THR A 319 -10.88 13.37 -13.53
C THR A 319 -11.95 12.28 -13.46
N ALA A 320 -12.09 11.62 -12.31
CA ALA A 320 -13.14 10.65 -12.09
C ALA A 320 -14.48 11.33 -11.77
N VAL A 321 -15.54 10.91 -12.45
CA VAL A 321 -16.93 11.26 -12.13
C VAL A 321 -17.62 10.02 -11.55
N VAL A 322 -17.84 10.03 -10.24
CA VAL A 322 -18.39 8.92 -9.46
C VAL A 322 -19.84 9.22 -9.13
N ASN A 323 -20.76 8.34 -9.53
CA ASN A 323 -22.21 8.49 -9.30
C ASN A 323 -22.73 9.89 -9.70
N GLY A 324 -22.18 10.44 -10.79
CA GLY A 324 -22.54 11.75 -11.34
C GLY A 324 -21.75 12.95 -10.79
N ARG A 325 -20.85 12.77 -9.82
CA ARG A 325 -20.09 13.87 -9.19
C ARG A 325 -18.58 13.79 -9.50
N PRO A 326 -17.92 14.87 -9.94
CA PRO A 326 -16.46 14.92 -10.03
C PRO A 326 -15.81 14.71 -8.66
N VAL A 327 -14.75 13.90 -8.61
CA VAL A 327 -14.03 13.56 -7.38
C VAL A 327 -12.54 13.81 -7.58
N GLU A 328 -11.94 14.57 -6.66
CA GLU A 328 -10.50 14.70 -6.53
C GLU A 328 -9.91 13.40 -5.98
N LEU A 329 -8.96 12.81 -6.70
CA LEU A 329 -8.30 11.56 -6.34
C LEU A 329 -6.99 11.83 -5.58
N THR A 330 -7.13 12.13 -4.30
CA THR A 330 -6.01 12.17 -3.36
C THR A 330 -5.77 10.78 -2.78
N GLY A 331 -4.52 10.41 -2.58
CA GLY A 331 -4.22 9.05 -2.14
C GLY A 331 -2.75 8.74 -2.03
N TRP A 332 -2.40 7.45 -2.06
CA TRP A 332 -1.03 6.99 -1.91
C TRP A 332 -0.65 5.98 -2.98
N ASN A 333 0.63 5.92 -3.30
CA ASN A 333 1.19 4.72 -3.91
C ASN A 333 1.34 3.61 -2.88
N TRP A 334 1.03 2.39 -3.30
CA TRP A 334 1.03 1.17 -2.52
C TRP A 334 2.06 0.19 -3.09
N ALA A 335 3.09 -0.08 -2.29
CA ALA A 335 3.94 -1.25 -2.45
C ALA A 335 3.40 -2.39 -1.56
N PRO A 336 3.63 -3.68 -1.91
CA PRO A 336 3.19 -4.80 -1.08
C PRO A 336 3.66 -4.66 0.36
N ALA A 337 2.86 -5.13 1.32
CA ALA A 337 3.15 -4.94 2.74
C ALA A 337 4.44 -5.63 3.22
N ASP A 338 4.96 -6.61 2.46
CA ASP A 338 6.26 -7.23 2.66
C ASP A 338 6.81 -7.78 1.34
N ALA A 339 8.14 -7.83 1.21
CA ALA A 339 8.85 -8.48 0.10
C ALA A 339 8.64 -10.00 0.09
N LEU A 340 8.49 -10.61 1.27
CA LEU A 340 8.10 -12.00 1.44
C LEU A 340 6.58 -12.12 1.53
N TYR A 341 5.89 -11.88 0.40
CA TYR A 341 4.43 -11.70 0.39
C TYR A 341 3.60 -12.91 0.82
N GLY A 342 4.15 -14.13 0.85
CA GLY A 342 3.51 -15.28 1.49
C GLY A 342 3.37 -15.17 3.02
N GLU A 343 4.09 -14.24 3.66
CA GLU A 343 4.07 -14.00 5.12
C GLU A 343 3.18 -12.81 5.51
N ILE A 344 2.61 -12.09 4.53
CA ILE A 344 1.70 -10.98 4.79
C ILE A 344 0.42 -11.54 5.44
N THR A 345 0.04 -10.95 6.57
CA THR A 345 -1.19 -11.31 7.28
C THR A 345 -2.33 -10.37 6.93
N ASP A 346 -3.56 -10.88 6.96
CA ASP A 346 -4.78 -10.07 6.78
C ASP A 346 -4.79 -8.87 7.75
N ALA A 347 -4.37 -9.09 9.00
CA ALA A 347 -4.29 -8.02 10.00
C ALA A 347 -3.34 -6.88 9.59
N LYS A 348 -2.19 -7.19 8.97
CA LYS A 348 -1.26 -6.17 8.46
C LYS A 348 -1.89 -5.39 7.30
N VAL A 349 -2.55 -6.08 6.38
CA VAL A 349 -3.26 -5.46 5.25
C VAL A 349 -4.36 -4.54 5.75
N GLU A 350 -5.23 -5.03 6.62
CA GLU A 350 -6.33 -4.24 7.22
C GLU A 350 -5.82 -3.04 8.00
N HIS A 351 -4.70 -3.20 8.71
CA HIS A 351 -4.06 -2.11 9.44
C HIS A 351 -3.58 -0.99 8.50
N LEU A 352 -2.80 -1.33 7.47
CA LEU A 352 -2.27 -0.36 6.50
C LEU A 352 -3.37 0.29 5.66
N VAL A 353 -4.36 -0.47 5.21
CA VAL A 353 -5.55 0.07 4.53
C VAL A 353 -6.36 0.97 5.47
N GLY A 354 -6.46 0.62 6.74
CA GLY A 354 -7.08 1.45 7.78
C GLY A 354 -6.33 2.77 8.01
N LEU A 355 -5.00 2.77 7.96
CA LEU A 355 -4.18 3.99 7.99
C LEU A 355 -4.41 4.84 6.73
N ALA A 356 -4.43 4.23 5.54
CA ALA A 356 -4.76 4.94 4.30
C ALA A 356 -6.12 5.65 4.41
N ARG A 357 -7.18 4.94 4.84
CA ARG A 357 -8.50 5.51 5.07
C ARG A 357 -8.46 6.70 6.04
N ARG A 358 -7.75 6.54 7.17
CA ARG A 358 -7.61 7.59 8.18
C ARG A 358 -6.87 8.82 7.71
N SER A 359 -5.95 8.67 6.76
CA SER A 359 -5.29 9.84 6.16
C SER A 359 -6.23 10.71 5.32
N GLY A 360 -7.46 10.26 5.03
CA GLY A 360 -8.36 10.94 4.10
C GLY A 360 -8.12 10.58 2.64
N ALA A 361 -7.25 9.60 2.37
CA ALA A 361 -7.05 9.05 1.03
C ALA A 361 -8.36 8.50 0.44
N ARG A 362 -8.47 8.60 -0.88
CA ARG A 362 -9.54 8.01 -1.70
C ARG A 362 -9.02 7.00 -2.70
N LEU A 363 -7.73 7.03 -3.02
CA LEU A 363 -7.10 6.15 -4.01
C LEU A 363 -5.83 5.50 -3.45
N LEU A 364 -5.65 4.22 -3.72
CA LEU A 364 -4.38 3.52 -3.64
C LEU A 364 -3.95 3.11 -5.05
N ARG A 365 -2.78 3.56 -5.49
CA ARG A 365 -2.14 3.07 -6.72
C ARG A 365 -1.26 1.88 -6.37
N VAL A 366 -1.69 0.67 -6.72
CA VAL A 366 -0.89 -0.54 -6.57
C VAL A 366 0.16 -0.55 -7.68
N TRP A 367 1.40 -0.34 -7.28
CA TRP A 367 2.52 -0.07 -8.17
C TRP A 367 3.03 -1.31 -8.92
N GLY A 368 3.41 -1.10 -10.19
CA GLY A 368 3.71 -2.13 -11.18
C GLY A 368 5.04 -2.88 -11.03
N GLY A 369 5.93 -2.53 -10.09
CA GLY A 369 7.05 -3.42 -9.77
C GLY A 369 6.76 -4.39 -8.62
N GLY A 370 5.56 -4.32 -8.03
CA GLY A 370 5.11 -5.12 -6.91
C GLY A 370 4.18 -6.25 -7.34
N LEU A 371 3.37 -6.69 -6.38
CA LEU A 371 2.37 -7.74 -6.56
C LEU A 371 1.09 -7.16 -7.17
N VAL A 372 0.44 -7.91 -8.06
CA VAL A 372 -0.99 -7.72 -8.29
C VAL A 372 -1.73 -8.19 -7.05
N GLU A 373 -2.24 -7.23 -6.28
CA GLU A 373 -2.58 -7.42 -4.89
C GLU A 373 -3.60 -8.55 -4.61
N THR A 374 -3.67 -8.91 -3.34
CA THR A 374 -4.44 -10.05 -2.86
C THR A 374 -5.94 -9.75 -2.77
N PRO A 375 -6.82 -10.77 -2.90
CA PRO A 375 -8.25 -10.65 -2.62
C PRO A 375 -8.59 -9.98 -1.28
N GLU A 376 -7.77 -10.22 -0.26
CA GLU A 376 -7.92 -9.67 1.09
C GLU A 376 -7.64 -8.16 1.10
N PHE A 377 -6.66 -7.68 0.33
CA PHE A 377 -6.40 -6.25 0.09
C PHE A 377 -7.58 -5.54 -0.56
N TYR A 378 -8.13 -6.07 -1.66
CA TYR A 378 -9.29 -5.41 -2.30
C TYR A 378 -10.51 -5.45 -1.39
N ALA A 379 -10.73 -6.55 -0.66
CA ALA A 379 -11.83 -6.64 0.29
C ALA A 379 -11.71 -5.58 1.41
N ALA A 380 -10.49 -5.34 1.91
CA ALA A 380 -10.23 -4.26 2.86
C ALA A 380 -10.50 -2.88 2.22
N CYS A 381 -10.09 -2.65 0.98
CA CYS A 381 -10.35 -1.41 0.25
C CYS A 381 -11.84 -1.18 -0.04
N ASP A 382 -12.57 -2.24 -0.41
CA ASP A 382 -14.02 -2.24 -0.62
C ASP A 382 -14.75 -1.76 0.63
N ARG A 383 -14.36 -2.26 1.82
CA ARG A 383 -14.89 -1.82 3.12
C ARG A 383 -14.46 -0.41 3.50
N ALA A 384 -13.23 -0.03 3.17
CA ALA A 384 -12.63 1.24 3.57
C ALA A 384 -13.06 2.44 2.70
N GLY A 385 -13.74 2.20 1.57
CA GLY A 385 -14.06 3.26 0.62
C GLY A 385 -12.84 3.71 -0.21
N LEU A 386 -11.82 2.88 -0.32
CA LEU A 386 -10.60 3.22 -1.05
C LEU A 386 -10.65 2.67 -2.46
N PHE A 387 -10.58 3.55 -3.45
CA PHE A 387 -10.37 3.14 -4.82
C PHE A 387 -8.98 2.50 -4.98
N VAL A 388 -8.88 1.61 -5.96
CA VAL A 388 -7.64 0.95 -6.35
C VAL A 388 -7.38 1.20 -7.83
N TRP A 389 -6.22 1.77 -8.14
CA TRP A 389 -5.60 1.67 -9.45
C TRP A 389 -4.65 0.48 -9.41
N GLN A 390 -4.99 -0.59 -10.14
CA GLN A 390 -4.16 -1.79 -10.18
C GLN A 390 -3.28 -1.81 -11.44
N GLU A 391 -1.96 -1.70 -11.27
CA GLU A 391 -1.03 -1.95 -12.36
C GLU A 391 -0.74 -3.45 -12.51
N PHE A 392 -0.52 -3.93 -13.73
CA PHE A 392 0.16 -5.23 -13.92
C PHE A 392 1.61 -5.10 -13.45
N SER A 393 2.22 -6.21 -13.01
CA SER A 393 3.63 -6.26 -12.61
C SER A 393 4.61 -6.04 -13.78
N GLN A 394 4.57 -4.85 -14.40
CA GLN A 394 5.53 -4.29 -15.34
C GLN A 394 6.10 -3.01 -14.75
N SER A 395 7.41 -2.83 -14.83
CA SER A 395 8.08 -1.63 -14.33
C SER A 395 9.34 -1.28 -15.13
N SER A 396 9.87 -0.07 -14.93
CA SER A 396 11.13 0.43 -15.48
C SER A 396 12.35 -0.39 -15.02
N SER A 397 13.45 -0.35 -15.80
CA SER A 397 14.74 -0.93 -15.41
C SER A 397 15.90 0.07 -15.45
N GLY A 398 15.65 1.37 -15.46
CA GLY A 398 16.71 2.37 -15.30
C GLY A 398 17.65 2.54 -16.49
N MET A 399 18.31 1.49 -17.02
CA MET A 399 19.11 1.61 -18.26
C MET A 399 18.22 1.65 -19.50
N GLN A 400 17.09 0.95 -19.45
CA GLN A 400 16.07 0.94 -20.49
C GLN A 400 14.74 0.51 -19.84
N SER A 401 13.64 1.19 -20.21
CA SER A 401 12.35 1.04 -19.54
C SER A 401 11.21 0.48 -20.41
N ALA A 402 11.40 0.32 -21.72
CA ALA A 402 10.34 -0.21 -22.58
C ALA A 402 10.15 -1.72 -22.38
N PRO A 403 8.90 -2.21 -22.27
CA PRO A 403 8.60 -3.64 -22.18
C PRO A 403 9.17 -4.48 -23.32
N SER A 404 9.44 -5.75 -23.02
CA SER A 404 9.82 -6.74 -24.03
C SER A 404 8.76 -6.90 -25.13
N ASP A 405 9.20 -6.92 -26.38
CA ASP A 405 8.39 -7.18 -27.58
C ASP A 405 8.41 -8.66 -28.01
N ASP A 406 9.09 -9.52 -27.24
CA ASP A 406 9.18 -10.95 -27.46
C ASP A 406 7.76 -11.58 -27.56
N PRO A 407 7.40 -12.22 -28.69
CA PRO A 407 6.05 -12.75 -28.88
C PRO A 407 5.62 -13.77 -27.82
N ALA A 408 6.56 -14.55 -27.27
CA ALA A 408 6.24 -15.51 -26.22
C ALA A 408 5.94 -14.80 -24.90
N PHE A 409 6.66 -13.72 -24.59
CA PHE A 409 6.37 -12.90 -23.41
C PHE A 409 5.04 -12.15 -23.53
N VAL A 410 4.73 -11.60 -24.71
CA VAL A 410 3.44 -10.94 -24.97
C VAL A 410 2.28 -11.94 -24.83
N ALA A 411 2.42 -13.15 -25.37
CA ALA A 411 1.43 -14.21 -25.19
C ALA A 411 1.31 -14.65 -23.71
N HIS A 412 2.42 -14.70 -22.98
CA HIS A 412 2.43 -14.96 -21.56
C HIS A 412 1.64 -13.90 -20.78
N LEU A 413 1.85 -12.61 -21.05
CA LEU A 413 1.10 -11.51 -20.42
C LEU A 413 -0.41 -11.60 -20.68
N ARG A 414 -0.84 -11.98 -21.89
CA ARG A 414 -2.28 -12.22 -22.16
C ARG A 414 -2.84 -13.32 -21.27
N ALA A 415 -2.12 -14.43 -21.18
CA ALA A 415 -2.54 -15.57 -20.38
C ALA A 415 -2.48 -15.29 -18.87
N GLU A 416 -1.62 -14.38 -18.40
CA GLU A 416 -1.64 -13.89 -17.01
C GLU A 416 -2.83 -12.96 -16.77
N ALA A 417 -3.18 -12.08 -17.73
CA ALA A 417 -4.37 -11.23 -17.63
C ALA A 417 -5.66 -12.06 -17.48
N ASP A 418 -5.77 -13.21 -18.16
CA ASP A 418 -6.87 -14.18 -17.99
C ASP A 418 -6.99 -14.72 -16.57
N ALA A 419 -5.89 -14.87 -15.84
CA ALA A 419 -5.91 -15.31 -14.44
C ALA A 419 -6.16 -14.14 -13.47
N VAL A 420 -5.63 -12.96 -13.80
CA VAL A 420 -5.62 -11.79 -12.92
C VAL A 420 -6.95 -11.03 -12.92
N VAL A 421 -7.52 -10.76 -14.10
CA VAL A 421 -8.63 -9.81 -14.25
C VAL A 421 -9.97 -10.38 -13.73
N PRO A 422 -10.44 -11.56 -14.17
CA PRO A 422 -11.80 -12.03 -13.86
C PRO A 422 -12.14 -12.14 -12.37
N PRO A 423 -11.24 -12.56 -11.46
CA PRO A 423 -11.52 -12.62 -10.03
C PRO A 423 -11.68 -11.26 -9.35
N ARG A 424 -11.38 -10.15 -10.04
CA ARG A 424 -11.35 -8.79 -9.46
C ARG A 424 -12.41 -7.86 -10.04
N VAL A 425 -13.10 -8.24 -11.11
CA VAL A 425 -14.06 -7.35 -11.79
C VAL A 425 -15.29 -6.99 -10.92
N HIS A 426 -15.60 -7.81 -9.92
CA HIS A 426 -16.66 -7.54 -8.94
C HIS A 426 -16.30 -6.49 -7.89
N ARG A 427 -15.03 -6.06 -7.81
CA ARG A 427 -14.56 -5.19 -6.74
C ARG A 427 -15.04 -3.75 -6.94
N PRO A 428 -15.88 -3.19 -6.04
CA PRO A 428 -16.25 -1.78 -6.13
C PRO A 428 -15.03 -0.88 -5.97
N SER A 429 -14.01 -1.26 -5.19
CA SER A 429 -12.77 -0.49 -5.06
C SER A 429 -11.98 -0.37 -6.37
N LEU A 430 -11.98 -1.38 -7.26
CA LEU A 430 -11.15 -1.40 -8.46
C LEU A 430 -11.56 -0.31 -9.46
N LEU A 431 -10.86 0.81 -9.48
CA LEU A 431 -11.19 1.99 -10.25
C LEU A 431 -10.70 1.90 -11.69
N MET A 432 -9.44 1.48 -11.86
CA MET A 432 -8.78 1.41 -13.17
C MET A 432 -7.67 0.35 -13.18
N TRP A 433 -7.33 -0.10 -14.38
CA TRP A 433 -6.17 -0.96 -14.66
C TRP A 433 -5.05 -0.13 -15.27
N GLY A 434 -3.81 -0.45 -14.90
CA GLY A 434 -2.60 0.13 -15.50
C GLY A 434 -1.69 -0.92 -16.11
N GLY A 435 -1.01 -0.60 -17.21
CA GLY A 435 -0.07 -1.52 -17.84
C GLY A 435 1.23 -1.69 -17.06
N GLY A 436 1.72 -0.65 -16.40
CA GLY A 436 2.89 -0.70 -15.53
C GLY A 436 3.52 0.65 -15.19
N ASN A 437 4.57 0.60 -14.38
CA ASN A 437 5.27 1.75 -13.84
C ASN A 437 6.42 2.23 -14.75
N GLU A 438 6.43 3.53 -15.07
CA GLU A 438 7.55 4.25 -15.68
C GLU A 438 8.07 3.65 -16.99
N LEU A 439 7.16 3.13 -17.81
CA LEU A 439 7.51 2.47 -19.06
C LEU A 439 7.70 3.53 -20.15
N GLU A 440 8.95 3.72 -20.59
CA GLU A 440 9.30 4.72 -21.58
C GLU A 440 10.35 4.22 -22.59
N ASP A 441 10.42 4.92 -23.72
CA ASP A 441 11.48 4.82 -24.72
C ASP A 441 12.08 6.21 -25.01
N ASP A 442 12.93 6.32 -26.03
CA ASP A 442 13.60 7.59 -26.41
C ASP A 442 12.63 8.73 -26.76
N ALA A 443 11.35 8.44 -27.05
CA ALA A 443 10.32 9.43 -27.33
C ALA A 443 9.45 9.77 -26.10
N GLY A 444 9.78 9.23 -24.93
CA GLY A 444 9.09 9.46 -23.66
C GLY A 444 8.07 8.37 -23.31
N PRO A 445 7.17 8.64 -22.33
CA PRO A 445 6.28 7.63 -21.78
C PRO A 445 5.42 6.90 -22.82
N LEU A 446 5.36 5.57 -22.71
CA LEU A 446 4.78 4.71 -23.74
C LEU A 446 3.26 4.80 -23.82
N ALA A 447 2.78 4.88 -25.06
CA ALA A 447 1.39 4.62 -25.41
C ALA A 447 1.25 3.18 -25.91
N ASP A 448 0.03 2.64 -25.92
CA ASP A 448 -0.21 1.25 -26.29
C ASP A 448 0.28 0.92 -27.71
N GLU A 449 0.13 1.84 -28.67
CA GLU A 449 0.50 1.63 -30.08
C GLU A 449 2.02 1.46 -30.25
N ARG A 450 2.81 1.86 -29.26
CA ARG A 450 4.28 1.77 -29.25
C ARG A 450 4.80 0.58 -28.46
N SER A 451 3.93 -0.23 -27.85
CA SER A 451 4.32 -1.41 -27.08
C SER A 451 3.37 -2.60 -27.29
N PRO A 452 3.81 -3.69 -27.95
CA PRO A 452 3.01 -4.91 -28.12
C PRO A 452 2.53 -5.51 -26.79
N ALA A 453 3.33 -5.39 -25.72
CA ALA A 453 2.97 -5.86 -24.39
C ALA A 453 1.81 -5.05 -23.80
N LEU A 454 1.87 -3.72 -23.87
CA LEU A 454 0.80 -2.85 -23.35
C LEU A 454 -0.49 -2.99 -24.16
N ALA A 455 -0.38 -3.01 -25.50
CA ALA A 455 -1.52 -3.26 -26.37
C ALA A 455 -2.19 -4.61 -26.04
N ALA A 456 -1.41 -5.66 -25.80
CA ALA A 456 -1.94 -6.95 -25.44
C ALA A 456 -2.70 -6.93 -24.10
N LEU A 457 -2.13 -6.33 -23.06
CA LEU A 457 -2.80 -6.20 -21.76
C LEU A 457 -4.08 -5.37 -21.86
N ARG A 458 -4.05 -4.23 -22.57
CA ARG A 458 -5.24 -3.41 -22.82
C ARG A 458 -6.35 -4.23 -23.47
N ASP A 459 -6.03 -4.94 -24.54
CA ASP A 459 -7.02 -5.69 -25.31
C ASP A 459 -7.66 -6.80 -24.45
N GLU A 460 -6.87 -7.49 -23.62
CA GLU A 460 -7.41 -8.48 -22.68
C GLU A 460 -8.26 -7.85 -21.58
N VAL A 461 -7.84 -6.72 -20.99
CA VAL A 461 -8.65 -5.99 -20.01
C VAL A 461 -9.97 -5.52 -20.62
N ALA A 462 -9.96 -5.00 -21.85
CA ALA A 462 -11.17 -4.57 -22.54
C ALA A 462 -12.14 -5.72 -22.80
N ARG A 463 -11.62 -6.94 -23.04
CA ARG A 463 -12.41 -8.16 -23.19
C ARG A 463 -12.96 -8.69 -21.87
N LEU A 464 -12.13 -8.69 -20.81
CA LEU A 464 -12.41 -9.34 -19.53
C LEU A 464 -13.17 -8.43 -18.54
N ASP A 465 -12.96 -7.12 -18.59
CA ASP A 465 -13.58 -6.11 -17.72
C ASP A 465 -14.05 -4.89 -18.54
N PRO A 466 -14.99 -5.08 -19.49
CA PRO A 466 -15.38 -4.05 -20.43
C PRO A 466 -15.92 -2.80 -19.73
N GLY A 467 -15.39 -1.65 -20.13
CA GLY A 467 -15.77 -0.33 -19.61
C GLY A 467 -14.93 0.15 -18.41
N ARG A 468 -14.04 -0.67 -17.85
CA ARG A 468 -13.05 -0.21 -16.86
C ARG A 468 -12.05 0.73 -17.54
N HIS A 469 -11.62 1.76 -16.82
CA HIS A 469 -10.60 2.68 -17.33
C HIS A 469 -9.23 1.99 -17.42
N TRP A 470 -8.47 2.31 -18.48
CA TRP A 470 -7.14 1.77 -18.77
C TRP A 470 -6.13 2.91 -18.85
N VAL A 471 -4.97 2.72 -18.21
CA VAL A 471 -3.81 3.60 -18.29
C VAL A 471 -2.62 2.79 -18.81
N PRO A 472 -2.04 3.11 -19.98
CA PRO A 472 -0.93 2.32 -20.55
C PRO A 472 0.28 2.24 -19.61
N THR A 473 0.70 3.37 -19.05
CA THR A 473 1.76 3.47 -18.06
C THR A 473 1.63 4.77 -17.26
N SER A 474 2.20 4.81 -16.05
CA SER A 474 2.34 6.00 -15.22
C SER A 474 3.83 6.32 -15.06
N PRO A 475 4.32 7.50 -15.46
CA PRO A 475 3.55 8.65 -15.91
C PRO A 475 3.04 8.48 -17.35
N THR A 476 1.90 9.09 -17.71
CA THR A 476 1.38 9.04 -19.09
C THR A 476 2.00 10.05 -20.06
N GLY A 477 2.79 11.03 -19.58
CA GLY A 477 3.49 11.98 -20.44
C GLY A 477 2.68 13.24 -20.82
N PRO A 478 3.16 14.04 -21.79
CA PRO A 478 4.22 13.77 -22.76
C PRO A 478 5.65 13.84 -22.19
N ARG A 479 5.82 14.32 -20.96
CA ARG A 479 7.10 14.30 -20.23
C ARG A 479 6.95 13.45 -18.99
N PHE A 480 8.05 12.80 -18.63
CA PHE A 480 8.12 11.98 -17.43
C PHE A 480 8.17 12.85 -16.16
N HIS A 481 9.10 13.79 -16.10
CA HIS A 481 9.43 14.50 -14.87
C HIS A 481 8.53 15.71 -14.63
N PHE A 482 8.11 15.88 -13.38
CA PHE A 482 7.33 17.05 -12.93
C PHE A 482 7.95 18.40 -13.32
N ARG A 483 9.29 18.49 -13.29
CA ARG A 483 10.05 19.70 -13.63
C ARG A 483 9.84 20.17 -15.07
N ASP A 484 9.50 19.27 -15.97
CA ASP A 484 9.36 19.56 -17.39
C ASP A 484 7.90 19.85 -17.79
N GLY A 485 6.98 19.85 -16.81
CA GLY A 485 5.53 19.91 -17.02
C GLY A 485 4.97 18.62 -17.61
N GLY A 486 3.64 18.49 -17.75
CA GLY A 486 3.04 17.28 -18.35
C GLY A 486 1.59 17.06 -17.95
N HIS A 487 1.00 15.94 -18.40
CA HIS A 487 -0.33 15.54 -17.95
C HIS A 487 -0.21 14.81 -16.61
N ASP A 488 0.28 13.58 -16.68
CA ASP A 488 0.67 12.77 -15.56
C ASP A 488 2.19 12.72 -15.50
N VAL A 489 2.76 12.97 -14.33
CA VAL A 489 4.21 13.16 -14.13
C VAL A 489 4.67 12.51 -12.83
N HIS A 490 5.96 12.18 -12.79
CA HIS A 490 6.62 11.61 -11.63
C HIS A 490 7.75 12.52 -11.09
N GLY A 491 8.03 12.36 -9.80
CA GLY A 491 9.14 12.95 -9.07
C GLY A 491 9.00 14.46 -8.80
N PRO A 492 9.98 15.07 -8.11
CA PRO A 492 11.14 14.42 -7.52
C PRO A 492 10.78 13.54 -6.33
N TRP A 493 11.74 12.69 -5.95
CA TRP A 493 11.62 11.73 -4.85
C TRP A 493 12.30 12.13 -3.55
N GLU A 494 13.05 13.23 -3.62
CA GLU A 494 13.86 13.72 -2.50
C GLU A 494 13.46 15.15 -2.13
N HIS A 495 13.78 15.59 -0.91
CA HIS A 495 13.66 16.99 -0.52
C HIS A 495 14.63 17.85 -1.33
N GLN A 496 14.14 18.95 -1.92
CA GLN A 496 14.95 19.80 -2.79
C GLN A 496 15.61 20.98 -2.05
N GLY A 497 15.82 20.85 -0.74
CA GLY A 497 16.34 21.91 0.13
C GLY A 497 15.32 23.01 0.48
N LEU A 498 15.75 23.96 1.31
CA LEU A 498 14.85 24.89 2.03
C LEU A 498 14.17 25.97 1.17
N THR A 499 14.58 26.13 -0.10
CA THR A 499 14.01 27.11 -1.04
C THR A 499 13.56 26.44 -2.34
N ALA A 500 14.44 25.65 -2.99
CA ALA A 500 14.14 25.06 -4.29
C ALA A 500 12.96 24.05 -4.24
N HIS A 501 12.71 23.42 -3.09
CA HIS A 501 11.50 22.61 -2.88
C HIS A 501 10.22 23.41 -3.08
N TYR A 502 10.11 24.56 -2.41
CA TYR A 502 8.92 25.40 -2.42
C TYR A 502 8.70 26.06 -3.78
N ALA A 503 9.78 26.58 -4.38
CA ALA A 503 9.76 27.13 -5.73
C ALA A 503 9.30 26.10 -6.77
N LEU A 504 9.77 24.85 -6.66
CA LEU A 504 9.42 23.77 -7.57
C LEU A 504 7.91 23.49 -7.54
N TYR A 505 7.34 23.23 -6.37
CA TYR A 505 5.92 22.88 -6.25
C TYR A 505 5.00 24.07 -6.51
N ASN A 506 5.44 25.30 -6.25
CA ASN A 506 4.73 26.52 -6.66
C ASN A 506 4.61 26.67 -8.18
N GLY A 507 5.56 26.12 -8.94
CA GLY A 507 5.57 26.13 -10.41
C GLY A 507 4.86 24.95 -11.08
N GLY A 508 4.24 24.05 -10.31
CA GLY A 508 3.63 22.83 -10.82
C GLY A 508 2.49 23.07 -11.81
N SER A 509 2.44 22.27 -12.88
CA SER A 509 1.42 22.37 -13.95
C SER A 509 0.73 21.05 -14.28
N ALA A 510 1.07 19.96 -13.58
CA ALA A 510 0.55 18.63 -13.84
C ALA A 510 -0.96 18.53 -13.62
N LEU A 511 -1.62 17.74 -14.48
CA LEU A 511 -3.03 17.34 -14.34
C LEU A 511 -3.19 16.19 -13.34
N ALA A 512 -2.18 15.33 -13.25
CA ALA A 512 -2.06 14.25 -12.30
C ALA A 512 -0.61 14.21 -11.82
N HIS A 513 -0.40 14.20 -10.51
CA HIS A 513 0.91 13.97 -9.92
C HIS A 513 0.84 12.63 -9.19
N THR A 514 1.03 11.56 -9.95
CA THR A 514 0.73 10.19 -9.51
C THR A 514 1.88 9.56 -8.75
N GLU A 515 3.02 10.25 -8.70
CA GLU A 515 4.18 9.80 -7.96
C GLU A 515 5.10 11.02 -7.64
N PHE A 516 5.27 11.38 -6.36
CA PHE A 516 6.33 12.29 -5.85
C PHE A 516 6.57 12.10 -4.36
N GLY A 517 7.75 12.43 -3.84
CA GLY A 517 8.13 11.98 -2.50
C GLY A 517 9.17 12.86 -1.82
N VAL A 518 9.33 12.57 -0.53
CA VAL A 518 10.40 13.08 0.31
C VAL A 518 10.86 11.95 1.21
N GLU A 519 12.16 11.79 1.33
CA GLU A 519 12.85 10.81 2.16
C GLU A 519 12.86 11.19 3.64
N GLY A 520 12.84 10.19 4.52
CA GLY A 520 13.01 10.36 5.95
C GLY A 520 13.41 9.07 6.66
N MET A 521 14.10 9.18 7.79
CA MET A 521 14.49 8.02 8.57
C MET A 521 13.28 7.26 9.16
N ALA A 522 13.46 5.95 9.39
CA ALA A 522 12.50 5.11 10.10
C ALA A 522 12.24 5.60 11.54
N ASN A 523 11.10 5.19 12.13
CA ASN A 523 10.84 5.46 13.53
C ASN A 523 11.87 4.78 14.43
N ARG A 524 12.06 5.33 15.63
CA ARG A 524 13.10 4.90 16.58
C ARG A 524 13.06 3.40 16.88
N ARG A 525 11.87 2.84 17.08
CA ARG A 525 11.65 1.42 17.39
C ARG A 525 12.14 0.53 16.25
N LEU A 526 11.67 0.76 15.03
CA LEU A 526 12.13 0.01 13.85
C LEU A 526 13.63 0.20 13.63
N TRP A 527 14.12 1.45 13.57
CA TRP A 527 15.53 1.75 13.34
C TRP A 527 16.46 1.01 14.33
N SER A 528 16.09 0.98 15.61
CA SER A 528 16.87 0.29 16.65
C SER A 528 16.96 -1.22 16.44
N ALA A 529 15.96 -1.82 15.79
CA ALA A 529 15.91 -3.23 15.43
C ALA A 529 16.70 -3.55 14.16
N LEU A 530 16.74 -2.60 13.21
CA LEU A 530 17.42 -2.77 11.92
C LEU A 530 18.93 -2.56 12.03
N VAL A 531 19.38 -1.56 12.80
CA VAL A 531 20.78 -1.11 12.80
C VAL A 531 21.49 -1.56 14.09
N PRO A 532 22.45 -2.51 14.00
CA PRO A 532 23.24 -2.95 15.14
C PRO A 532 23.94 -1.77 15.85
N PRO A 533 24.13 -1.82 17.19
CA PRO A 533 24.69 -0.71 17.96
C PRO A 533 25.99 -0.12 17.40
N ASP A 534 26.92 -0.97 16.98
CA ASP A 534 28.23 -0.57 16.46
C ASP A 534 28.18 0.04 15.05
N ASP A 535 27.07 -0.17 14.33
CA ASP A 535 26.85 0.33 12.97
C ASP A 535 25.94 1.56 12.93
N ARG A 536 25.56 2.14 14.07
CA ARG A 536 24.61 3.27 14.13
C ARG A 536 25.17 4.59 13.60
N TRP A 537 26.49 4.73 13.52
CA TRP A 537 27.16 5.94 13.09
C TRP A 537 28.33 5.66 12.12
N PRO A 538 28.53 6.48 11.07
CA PRO A 538 27.67 7.58 10.63
C PRO A 538 26.38 7.07 9.96
N VAL A 539 25.38 7.95 9.80
CA VAL A 539 24.05 7.58 9.23
C VAL A 539 23.97 7.72 7.70
N GLY A 540 25.05 8.18 7.05
CA GLY A 540 25.11 8.41 5.61
C GLY A 540 25.52 7.16 4.80
N ARG A 541 25.62 7.33 3.48
CA ARG A 541 25.93 6.28 2.49
C ARG A 541 27.35 5.69 2.65
N GLU A 542 28.23 6.38 3.36
CA GLU A 542 29.57 5.90 3.73
C GLU A 542 29.52 4.71 4.70
N ASN A 543 28.41 4.53 5.41
CA ASN A 543 28.19 3.38 6.27
C ASN A 543 27.57 2.21 5.46
N PRO A 544 28.23 1.05 5.38
CA PRO A 544 27.73 -0.09 4.61
C PRO A 544 26.36 -0.62 5.03
N VAL A 545 25.95 -0.44 6.29
CA VAL A 545 24.63 -0.84 6.78
C VAL A 545 23.55 0.11 6.26
N TYR A 546 23.74 1.43 6.41
CA TYR A 546 22.78 2.40 5.86
C TYR A 546 22.73 2.38 4.33
N ARG A 547 23.86 2.07 3.67
CA ARG A 547 23.89 1.80 2.24
C ARG A 547 23.05 0.58 1.85
N HIS A 548 22.95 -0.42 2.70
CA HIS A 548 22.09 -1.57 2.41
C HIS A 548 20.62 -1.28 2.72
N LEU A 549 20.36 -0.48 3.75
CA LEU A 549 19.03 -0.13 4.26
C LEU A 549 18.55 1.22 3.71
N GLY A 550 18.51 1.34 2.38
CA GLY A 550 17.95 2.51 1.67
C GLY A 550 18.99 3.49 1.11
N ASP A 551 20.03 3.02 0.40
CA ASP A 551 21.08 3.87 -0.25
C ASP A 551 20.46 5.01 -1.05
N TRP A 552 19.46 4.66 -1.88
CA TRP A 552 18.87 5.54 -2.87
C TRP A 552 18.21 6.76 -2.23
N TRP A 553 17.59 6.55 -1.07
CA TRP A 553 16.84 7.55 -0.32
C TRP A 553 17.63 8.13 0.86
N ASN A 554 18.91 7.78 1.01
CA ASN A 554 19.73 8.34 2.07
C ASN A 554 20.28 9.70 1.64
N ASN A 555 19.71 10.76 2.16
CA ASN A 555 20.10 12.14 1.85
C ASN A 555 20.72 12.87 3.05
N ALA A 556 21.49 12.15 3.86
CA ALA A 556 22.10 12.69 5.09
C ALA A 556 22.91 13.98 4.86
N VAL A 557 23.53 14.15 3.69
CA VAL A 557 24.28 15.37 3.35
C VAL A 557 23.34 16.58 3.29
N LEU A 558 22.27 16.51 2.50
CA LEU A 558 21.29 17.60 2.38
C LEU A 558 20.60 17.88 3.71
N VAL A 559 20.23 16.82 4.45
CA VAL A 559 19.62 16.97 5.78
C VAL A 559 20.57 17.71 6.71
N ARG A 560 21.87 17.34 6.75
CA ARG A 560 22.85 18.03 7.59
C ARG A 560 23.07 19.49 7.15
N GLU A 561 23.10 19.77 5.85
CA GLU A 561 23.24 21.11 5.30
C GLU A 561 22.04 22.01 5.64
N CYS A 562 20.82 21.48 5.59
CA CYS A 562 19.61 22.19 5.99
C CYS A 562 19.63 22.62 7.47
N PHE A 563 20.50 22.04 8.29
CA PHE A 563 20.69 22.36 9.71
C PHE A 563 22.11 22.87 9.99
N GLY A 564 22.68 23.64 9.06
CA GLY A 564 23.93 24.38 9.24
C GLY A 564 25.17 23.51 9.46
N GLY A 565 25.14 22.24 9.07
CA GLY A 565 26.27 21.33 9.28
C GLY A 565 26.33 20.70 10.67
N ARG A 566 25.39 21.00 11.56
CA ARG A 566 25.53 20.75 13.02
C ARG A 566 25.01 19.40 13.53
N LEU A 567 24.32 18.61 12.69
CA LEU A 567 23.80 17.31 13.11
C LEU A 567 24.94 16.32 13.38
N SER A 568 24.93 15.70 14.56
CA SER A 568 26.05 14.94 15.12
C SER A 568 25.67 13.59 15.74
N THR A 569 24.37 13.31 15.90
CA THR A 569 23.87 12.03 16.43
C THR A 569 22.79 11.40 15.52
N PRO A 570 22.60 10.07 15.53
CA PRO A 570 21.57 9.44 14.71
C PRO A 570 20.15 9.95 14.99
N ASP A 571 19.86 10.31 16.24
CA ASP A 571 18.54 10.76 16.66
C ASP A 571 18.26 12.21 16.23
N GLU A 572 19.29 13.09 16.21
CA GLU A 572 19.20 14.40 15.56
C GLU A 572 18.90 14.27 14.07
N PHE A 573 19.60 13.36 13.37
CA PHE A 573 19.32 13.07 11.94
C PHE A 573 17.91 12.51 11.72
N ARG A 574 17.44 11.65 12.61
CA ARG A 574 16.07 11.10 12.54
C ARG A 574 15.04 12.22 12.65
N ARG A 575 15.10 13.05 13.69
CA ARG A 575 14.19 14.19 13.86
C ARG A 575 14.27 15.16 12.68
N ALA A 576 15.48 15.52 12.25
CA ALA A 576 15.71 16.44 11.14
C ALA A 576 15.16 15.93 9.81
N SER A 577 15.45 14.68 9.46
CA SER A 577 14.95 14.06 8.22
C SER A 577 13.43 13.90 8.26
N GLN A 578 12.84 13.44 9.38
CA GLN A 578 11.39 13.31 9.52
C GLN A 578 10.66 14.67 9.49
N PHE A 579 11.29 15.74 10.00
CA PHE A 579 10.76 17.11 9.88
C PHE A 579 10.75 17.60 8.43
N LEU A 580 11.85 17.42 7.69
CA LEU A 580 11.92 17.75 6.27
C LEU A 580 10.95 16.90 5.44
N GLN A 581 10.81 15.61 5.77
CA GLN A 581 9.83 14.72 5.17
C GLN A 581 8.41 15.25 5.37
N ALA A 582 8.04 15.55 6.62
CA ALA A 582 6.68 15.98 6.96
C ALA A 582 6.32 17.33 6.33
N SER A 583 7.19 18.33 6.48
CA SER A 583 6.96 19.68 5.94
C SER A 583 6.99 19.68 4.42
N GLY A 584 8.00 19.05 3.82
CA GLY A 584 8.17 19.02 2.37
C GLY A 584 7.05 18.26 1.66
N LEU A 585 6.69 17.07 2.14
CA LEU A 585 5.68 16.24 1.49
C LEU A 585 4.28 16.83 1.62
N ALA A 586 3.93 17.36 2.80
CA ALA A 586 2.67 18.07 2.98
C ALA A 586 2.58 19.30 2.06
N TYR A 587 3.67 20.08 1.94
CA TYR A 587 3.70 21.24 1.05
C TYR A 587 3.48 20.84 -0.42
N ALA A 588 4.12 19.76 -0.87
CA ALA A 588 3.97 19.23 -2.22
C ALA A 588 2.52 18.84 -2.52
N VAL A 589 1.89 18.08 -1.62
CA VAL A 589 0.46 17.71 -1.72
C VAL A 589 -0.42 18.95 -1.77
N GLU A 590 -0.24 19.89 -0.83
CA GLU A 590 -1.07 21.10 -0.79
C GLU A 590 -0.89 21.98 -2.03
N ALA A 591 0.32 22.05 -2.60
CA ALA A 591 0.60 22.77 -3.84
C ALA A 591 -0.15 22.18 -5.04
N ASP A 592 -0.23 20.86 -5.13
CA ASP A 592 -1.00 20.18 -6.17
C ASP A 592 -2.50 20.34 -5.97
N ARG A 593 -2.98 20.15 -4.74
CA ARG A 593 -4.39 20.32 -4.40
C ARG A 593 -4.89 21.75 -4.60
N ARG A 594 -4.06 22.77 -4.39
CA ARG A 594 -4.39 24.18 -4.71
C ARG A 594 -4.78 24.39 -6.18
N ARG A 595 -4.48 23.45 -7.06
CA ARG A 595 -4.82 23.50 -8.49
C ARG A 595 -6.06 22.68 -8.87
N TRP A 596 -6.76 22.05 -7.92
CA TRP A 596 -8.05 21.42 -8.22
C TRP A 596 -9.05 22.45 -8.80
N PRO A 597 -9.81 22.13 -9.88
CA PRO A 597 -9.96 20.84 -10.55
C PRO A 597 -9.02 20.58 -11.74
N ARG A 598 -8.06 21.47 -12.00
CA ARG A 598 -7.06 21.27 -13.06
C ARG A 598 -6.11 20.12 -12.72
N ALA A 599 -5.62 20.04 -11.48
CA ALA A 599 -4.94 18.87 -10.95
C ALA A 599 -5.97 17.96 -10.26
N SER A 600 -6.20 16.75 -10.77
CA SER A 600 -7.27 15.85 -10.32
C SER A 600 -6.78 14.61 -9.59
N MET A 601 -5.50 14.28 -9.67
CA MET A 601 -4.89 13.17 -8.93
C MET A 601 -3.59 13.61 -8.25
N VAL A 602 -3.44 13.26 -6.97
CA VAL A 602 -2.27 13.62 -6.14
C VAL A 602 -1.92 12.42 -5.26
N LEU A 603 -0.86 11.69 -5.64
CA LEU A 603 -0.48 10.41 -5.04
C LEU A 603 1.01 10.42 -4.67
N PRO A 604 1.36 10.70 -3.41
CA PRO A 604 2.74 10.63 -2.97
C PRO A 604 3.28 9.18 -2.95
N TRP A 605 4.57 9.04 -3.18
CA TRP A 605 5.33 7.81 -2.90
C TRP A 605 5.97 7.93 -1.51
N GLN A 606 5.65 7.06 -0.57
CA GLN A 606 4.62 6.02 -0.62
C GLN A 606 3.98 5.84 0.75
N LEU A 607 2.86 5.12 0.83
CA LEU A 607 2.22 4.87 2.13
C LEU A 607 3.15 4.06 3.04
N ALA A 608 3.54 2.88 2.58
CA ALA A 608 4.36 1.91 3.30
C ALA A 608 5.40 1.28 2.38
N GLU A 609 6.35 0.54 2.93
CA GLU A 609 7.45 -0.11 2.20
C GLU A 609 7.44 -1.63 2.40
N SER A 610 7.90 -2.38 1.38
CA SER A 610 7.93 -3.85 1.39
C SER A 610 9.15 -4.44 2.12
N TYR A 611 10.20 -3.66 2.33
CA TYR A 611 11.39 -4.06 3.07
C TYR A 611 11.72 -2.96 4.08
N PRO A 612 12.13 -3.30 5.31
CA PRO A 612 12.44 -2.30 6.32
C PRO A 612 13.74 -1.57 6.01
N ASN A 613 13.66 -0.26 5.80
CA ASN A 613 14.82 0.58 5.55
C ASN A 613 15.12 1.53 6.71
N ALA A 614 16.37 1.96 6.82
CA ALA A 614 16.76 3.03 7.73
C ALA A 614 16.36 4.39 7.17
N TRP A 615 16.41 4.55 5.85
CA TRP A 615 15.96 5.71 5.08
C TRP A 615 15.00 5.28 3.98
N CYS A 616 13.84 5.93 3.88
CA CYS A 616 12.86 5.65 2.82
C CYS A 616 11.91 6.83 2.66
N THR A 617 11.23 6.90 1.53
CA THR A 617 10.14 7.84 1.25
C THR A 617 8.82 7.45 1.92
N ALA A 618 8.69 6.21 2.40
CA ALA A 618 7.48 5.74 3.07
C ALA A 618 7.12 6.58 4.30
N VAL A 619 5.84 6.91 4.45
CA VAL A 619 5.31 7.68 5.60
C VAL A 619 4.80 6.81 6.75
N VAL A 620 4.59 5.52 6.49
CA VAL A 620 4.40 4.46 7.48
C VAL A 620 5.57 3.52 7.31
N ASP A 621 6.32 3.26 8.37
CA ASP A 621 7.47 2.36 8.27
C ASP A 621 7.05 0.89 8.12
N HIS A 622 8.01 0.01 7.82
CA HIS A 622 7.73 -1.42 7.63
C HIS A 622 7.07 -2.10 8.84
N ALA A 623 7.30 -1.64 10.08
CA ALA A 623 6.59 -2.15 11.26
C ALA A 623 5.09 -1.80 11.24
N GLY A 624 4.69 -0.81 10.44
CA GLY A 624 3.32 -0.33 10.32
C GLY A 624 3.06 0.90 11.19
N GLU A 625 4.10 1.61 11.61
CA GLU A 625 3.99 2.77 12.48
C GLU A 625 4.03 4.07 11.65
N PRO A 626 3.04 4.97 11.79
CA PRO A 626 3.07 6.28 11.14
C PRO A 626 4.29 7.12 11.55
N LYS A 627 4.97 7.72 10.59
CA LYS A 627 5.95 8.79 10.79
C LYS A 627 5.22 10.15 10.90
N PRO A 628 5.87 11.23 11.38
CA PRO A 628 5.28 12.57 11.37
C PRO A 628 4.73 13.01 10.01
N ALA A 629 5.34 12.55 8.91
CA ALA A 629 4.89 12.85 7.55
C ALA A 629 3.50 12.29 7.22
N PHE A 630 3.10 11.15 7.79
CA PHE A 630 1.75 10.60 7.61
C PHE A 630 0.70 11.59 8.13
N HIS A 631 0.92 12.13 9.33
CA HIS A 631 -0.01 13.08 9.95
C HIS A 631 -0.03 14.43 9.23
N ALA A 632 1.12 14.88 8.72
CA ALA A 632 1.21 16.11 7.92
C ALA A 632 0.44 15.99 6.60
N VAL A 633 0.59 14.87 5.88
CA VAL A 633 -0.16 14.63 4.65
C VAL A 633 -1.65 14.36 4.93
N ALA A 634 -2.00 13.70 6.04
CA ALA A 634 -3.40 13.53 6.42
C ALA A 634 -4.13 14.88 6.58
N ARG A 635 -3.45 15.88 7.14
CA ARG A 635 -3.96 17.26 7.17
C ARG A 635 -4.05 17.86 5.77
N ALA A 636 -3.04 17.67 4.92
CA ALA A 636 -3.06 18.11 3.52
C ALA A 636 -4.20 17.47 2.71
N PHE A 637 -4.65 16.27 3.07
CA PHE A 637 -5.81 15.57 2.48
C PHE A 637 -7.17 15.99 3.04
N ALA A 638 -7.22 16.80 4.11
CA ALA A 638 -8.47 17.21 4.72
C ALA A 638 -9.43 17.85 3.70
N PRO A 639 -10.75 17.58 3.80
CA PRO A 639 -11.75 18.12 2.89
C PRO A 639 -11.92 19.64 3.05
N GLU A 640 -11.62 20.17 4.24
CA GLU A 640 -11.63 21.59 4.54
C GLU A 640 -10.27 21.99 5.10
N ARG A 641 -9.69 23.07 4.57
CA ARG A 641 -8.31 23.41 4.89
C ARG A 641 -8.05 24.90 4.77
N VAL A 642 -7.19 25.40 5.66
CA VAL A 642 -6.38 26.61 5.44
C VAL A 642 -4.90 26.21 5.36
N THR A 643 -4.21 26.63 4.29
CA THR A 643 -2.79 26.30 4.04
C THR A 643 -2.01 27.55 3.64
N ALA A 644 -0.71 27.53 3.93
CA ALA A 644 0.24 28.55 3.53
C ALA A 644 0.90 28.17 2.19
N ARG A 645 0.91 29.12 1.25
CA ARG A 645 1.85 29.12 0.13
C ARG A 645 3.07 29.95 0.52
N LEU A 646 4.24 29.33 0.43
CA LEU A 646 5.54 29.86 0.83
C LEU A 646 6.53 29.70 -0.31
N ASP A 647 7.57 30.53 -0.37
CA ASP A 647 8.66 30.35 -1.33
C ASP A 647 9.91 29.69 -0.70
N ARG A 648 9.92 29.52 0.64
CA ARG A 648 11.03 28.93 1.42
C ARG A 648 10.62 28.65 2.87
N LEU A 649 11.39 27.81 3.57
CA LEU A 649 11.33 27.63 5.03
C LEU A 649 12.31 28.50 5.81
N ALA A 650 13.44 28.84 5.19
CA ALA A 650 14.51 29.63 5.79
C ALA A 650 14.69 30.91 4.97
N PHE A 651 14.56 32.06 5.61
CA PHE A 651 14.39 33.35 4.93
C PHE A 651 15.68 34.16 4.77
N ASP A 652 16.73 33.86 5.54
CA ASP A 652 18.03 34.54 5.48
C ASP A 652 17.90 36.08 5.50
N GLY A 653 17.10 36.61 6.43
CA GLY A 653 16.82 38.04 6.52
C GLY A 653 15.93 38.63 5.42
N ALA A 654 15.46 37.83 4.46
CA ALA A 654 14.40 38.26 3.53
C ALA A 654 13.05 38.42 4.27
N PRO A 655 12.13 39.24 3.74
CA PRO A 655 10.79 39.38 4.31
C PRO A 655 10.07 38.03 4.42
N VAL A 656 9.42 37.80 5.56
CA VAL A 656 8.55 36.62 5.71
C VAL A 656 7.25 36.90 4.98
N GLU A 657 7.04 36.16 3.88
CA GLU A 657 5.87 36.27 3.02
C GLU A 657 5.07 34.97 3.04
N VAL A 658 3.77 35.09 3.32
CA VAL A 658 2.82 33.98 3.40
C VAL A 658 1.55 34.37 2.65
N GLU A 659 1.16 33.56 1.69
CA GLU A 659 -0.16 33.66 1.05
C GLU A 659 -1.09 32.58 1.60
N ALA A 660 -2.20 33.00 2.20
CA ALA A 660 -3.19 32.11 2.78
C ALA A 660 -4.16 31.61 1.70
N TRP A 661 -4.36 30.30 1.65
CA TRP A 661 -5.27 29.61 0.75
C TRP A 661 -6.29 28.79 1.54
N VAL A 662 -7.51 28.66 1.00
CA VAL A 662 -8.57 27.83 1.58
C VAL A 662 -9.28 26.97 0.54
N TRP A 663 -9.81 25.82 0.96
CA TRP A 663 -10.76 25.00 0.19
C TRP A 663 -11.77 24.30 1.10
N SER A 664 -12.92 23.91 0.53
CA SER A 664 -13.91 23.03 1.17
C SER A 664 -14.58 22.14 0.13
N GLY A 665 -14.35 20.82 0.23
CA GLY A 665 -14.91 19.83 -0.70
C GLY A 665 -16.43 19.65 -0.57
N SER A 666 -17.02 19.95 0.59
CA SER A 666 -18.47 19.97 0.79
C SER A 666 -19.14 21.27 0.32
N GLY A 667 -18.33 22.29 0.01
CA GLY A 667 -18.80 23.66 -0.17
C GLY A 667 -19.10 24.34 1.16
N ARG A 668 -18.65 25.59 1.29
CA ARG A 668 -18.98 26.50 2.39
C ARG A 668 -19.61 27.76 1.81
N ALA A 669 -20.67 28.25 2.44
CA ALA A 669 -21.25 29.53 2.07
C ALA A 669 -20.26 30.68 2.33
N ALA A 670 -20.51 31.81 1.68
CA ALA A 670 -19.82 33.07 1.99
C ALA A 670 -19.99 33.45 3.47
N GLY A 671 -19.00 34.15 4.01
CA GLY A 671 -18.93 34.59 5.39
C GLY A 671 -17.79 33.95 6.17
N GLY A 672 -17.35 34.62 7.22
CA GLY A 672 -16.23 34.20 8.07
C GLY A 672 -14.96 34.98 7.81
N THR A 673 -13.84 34.48 8.34
CA THR A 673 -12.56 35.21 8.31
C THR A 673 -11.38 34.26 8.27
N VAL A 674 -10.39 34.58 7.43
CA VAL A 674 -9.04 34.00 7.52
C VAL A 674 -8.13 35.00 8.24
N THR A 675 -7.49 34.55 9.32
CA THR A 675 -6.50 35.32 10.06
C THR A 675 -5.12 34.70 9.85
N ALA A 676 -4.15 35.48 9.41
CA ALA A 676 -2.74 35.11 9.39
C ALA A 676 -1.96 35.87 10.45
N ARG A 677 -1.11 35.17 11.17
CA ARG A 677 -0.17 35.74 12.15
C ARG A 677 1.23 35.23 11.93
N LEU A 678 2.20 36.11 12.14
CA LEU A 678 3.57 35.72 12.39
C LEU A 678 3.81 35.83 13.90
N LEU A 679 4.22 34.75 14.53
CA LEU A 679 4.49 34.67 15.95
C LEU A 679 5.99 34.47 16.20
N SER A 680 6.49 34.99 17.32
CA SER A 680 7.76 34.52 17.87
C SER A 680 7.61 33.09 18.41
N ALA A 681 8.73 32.41 18.69
CA ALA A 681 8.70 31.14 19.40
C ALA A 681 8.06 31.24 20.80
N SER A 682 8.05 32.41 21.44
CA SER A 682 7.37 32.65 22.72
C SER A 682 5.88 32.96 22.60
N GLY A 683 5.32 32.91 21.38
CA GLY A 683 3.90 33.16 21.12
C GLY A 683 3.53 34.66 21.01
N GLU A 684 4.52 35.55 21.00
CA GLU A 684 4.27 36.97 20.76
C GLU A 684 3.83 37.20 19.31
N VAL A 685 2.73 37.92 19.10
CA VAL A 685 2.26 38.29 17.76
C VAL A 685 3.15 39.39 17.18
N LEU A 686 4.02 39.03 16.24
CA LEU A 686 4.89 39.97 15.53
C LEU A 686 4.13 40.72 14.43
N ALA A 687 3.19 40.05 13.78
CA ALA A 687 2.31 40.66 12.78
C ALA A 687 0.98 39.88 12.68
N GLU A 688 -0.09 40.59 12.33
CA GLU A 688 -1.41 39.99 12.07
C GLU A 688 -2.07 40.65 10.85
N ARG A 689 -2.76 39.84 10.05
CA ARG A 689 -3.69 40.29 9.00
C ARG A 689 -4.94 39.43 9.02
N ARG A 690 -6.07 40.03 8.66
CA ARG A 690 -7.37 39.36 8.57
C ARG A 690 -8.00 39.69 7.23
N TRP A 691 -8.61 38.69 6.60
CA TRP A 691 -9.34 38.85 5.35
C TRP A 691 -10.72 38.21 5.49
N PRO A 692 -11.78 38.90 5.05
CA PRO A 692 -13.09 38.30 4.98
C PRO A 692 -13.13 37.22 3.88
N VAL A 693 -13.99 36.22 4.07
CA VAL A 693 -14.27 35.20 3.06
C VAL A 693 -15.61 35.54 2.40
N ASP A 694 -15.60 36.51 1.48
CA ASP A 694 -16.82 37.16 0.96
C ASP A 694 -17.64 36.27 0.01
N ASP A 695 -16.99 35.29 -0.62
CA ASP A 695 -17.62 34.37 -1.57
C ASP A 695 -17.68 32.95 -1.00
N ALA A 696 -18.60 32.12 -1.50
CA ALA A 696 -18.63 30.70 -1.16
C ALA A 696 -17.30 30.00 -1.54
N VAL A 697 -16.85 29.06 -0.71
CA VAL A 697 -15.61 28.30 -0.92
C VAL A 697 -15.99 26.86 -1.30
N GLY A 698 -15.70 26.47 -2.55
CA GLY A 698 -15.89 25.11 -3.04
C GLY A 698 -14.67 24.52 -3.74
N THR A 699 -13.87 25.38 -4.39
CA THR A 699 -12.56 25.05 -4.95
C THR A 699 -11.47 25.84 -4.23
N PRO A 700 -10.21 25.37 -4.27
CA PRO A 700 -9.08 26.10 -3.71
C PRO A 700 -8.96 27.52 -4.25
N ARG A 701 -8.72 28.48 -3.36
CA ARG A 701 -8.40 29.86 -3.74
C ARG A 701 -7.52 30.58 -2.72
N ALA A 702 -6.75 31.53 -3.21
CA ALA A 702 -6.04 32.49 -2.37
C ALA A 702 -7.02 33.46 -1.70
N ILE A 703 -6.76 33.82 -0.45
CA ILE A 703 -7.58 34.76 0.33
C ILE A 703 -6.82 36.06 0.60
N GLY A 704 -5.52 35.98 0.88
CA GLY A 704 -4.72 37.17 1.14
C GLY A 704 -3.29 36.84 1.51
N ARG A 705 -2.48 37.89 1.65
CA ARG A 705 -1.03 37.78 1.86
C ARG A 705 -0.55 38.60 3.05
N LEU A 706 0.18 37.96 3.96
CA LEU A 706 0.92 38.59 5.05
C LEU A 706 2.38 38.76 4.61
N VAL A 707 2.90 39.98 4.68
CA VAL A 707 4.32 40.30 4.44
C VAL A 707 4.86 40.99 5.69
N VAL A 708 5.97 40.49 6.21
CA VAL A 708 6.68 41.05 7.36
C VAL A 708 8.11 41.37 6.96
N GLU A 709 8.38 42.66 6.77
CA GLU A 709 9.68 43.17 6.28
C GLU A 709 10.82 42.94 7.26
N THR A 710 10.54 43.02 8.56
CA THR A 710 11.57 42.95 9.60
C THR A 710 11.19 41.92 10.64
N THR A 711 12.06 40.93 10.82
CA THR A 711 11.90 39.85 11.80
C THR A 711 13.11 39.77 12.73
N PRO A 712 12.99 39.10 13.89
CA PRO A 712 14.15 38.77 14.71
C PRO A 712 15.21 38.01 13.87
N SER A 713 16.48 38.34 14.06
CA SER A 713 17.58 37.71 13.33
C SER A 713 17.85 36.31 13.87
N ALA A 714 18.07 35.35 12.96
CA ALA A 714 18.47 33.97 13.27
C ALA A 714 17.60 33.30 14.36
N ALA A 715 16.29 33.40 14.20
CA ALA A 715 15.30 32.90 15.16
C ALA A 715 14.29 31.98 14.49
N VAL A 716 13.63 31.15 15.31
CA VAL A 716 12.42 30.44 14.91
C VAL A 716 11.23 31.39 15.04
N VAL A 717 10.43 31.47 13.97
CA VAL A 717 9.15 32.17 13.95
C VAL A 717 8.06 31.19 13.50
N LEU A 718 6.82 31.41 13.91
CA LEU A 718 5.70 30.53 13.59
C LEU A 718 4.68 31.28 12.74
N VAL A 719 4.30 30.69 11.61
CA VAL A 719 3.19 31.21 10.80
C VAL A 719 1.93 30.47 11.20
N GLU A 720 1.00 31.19 11.81
CA GLU A 720 -0.34 30.68 12.14
C GLU A 720 -1.35 31.19 11.13
N LEU A 721 -2.13 30.28 10.53
CA LEU A 721 -3.33 30.60 9.77
C LEU A 721 -4.54 29.99 10.47
N SER A 722 -5.62 30.74 10.59
CA SER A 722 -6.90 30.22 11.09
C SER A 722 -8.03 30.65 10.16
N TRP A 723 -8.93 29.72 9.86
CA TRP A 723 -10.14 29.97 9.09
C TRP A 723 -11.36 29.73 9.97
N THR A 724 -12.22 30.73 10.06
CA THR A 724 -13.47 30.70 10.83
C THR A 724 -14.67 30.89 9.92
N ASP A 725 -15.81 30.31 10.27
CA ASP A 725 -17.08 30.54 9.60
C ASP A 725 -17.72 31.88 9.99
N ALA A 726 -18.92 32.17 9.45
CA ALA A 726 -19.65 33.40 9.69
C ALA A 726 -20.03 33.62 11.17
N ASP A 727 -20.15 32.54 11.94
CA ASP A 727 -20.48 32.56 13.38
C ASP A 727 -19.21 32.65 14.24
N GLY A 728 -18.02 32.65 13.62
CA GLY A 728 -16.73 32.69 14.28
C GLY A 728 -16.22 31.33 14.76
N ALA A 729 -16.88 30.23 14.39
CA ALA A 729 -16.40 28.89 14.74
C ALA A 729 -15.20 28.51 13.87
N LEU A 730 -14.19 27.88 14.48
CA LEU A 730 -12.97 27.46 13.78
C LEU A 730 -13.28 26.30 12.83
N ILE A 731 -12.98 26.49 11.55
CA ILE A 731 -13.05 25.46 10.51
C ILE A 731 -11.73 24.69 10.46
N ASP A 732 -10.61 25.40 10.31
CA ASP A 732 -9.28 24.80 10.29
C ASP A 732 -8.20 25.79 10.78
N ARG A 733 -7.06 25.25 11.20
CA ARG A 733 -5.88 25.99 11.65
C ARG A 733 -4.60 25.34 11.15
N GLU A 734 -3.68 26.16 10.66
CA GLU A 734 -2.30 25.80 10.37
C GLU A 734 -1.33 26.56 11.27
N CYS A 735 -0.24 25.90 11.66
CA CYS A 735 0.89 26.52 12.34
C CYS A 735 2.20 25.88 11.85
N LEU A 736 3.03 26.65 11.16
CA LEU A 736 4.29 26.18 10.56
C LEU A 736 5.50 26.86 11.22
N PRO A 737 6.49 26.10 11.70
CA PRO A 737 7.76 26.67 12.12
C PRO A 737 8.62 27.05 10.90
N LEU A 738 9.12 28.28 10.89
CA LEU A 738 10.02 28.84 9.89
C LEU A 738 11.30 29.34 10.57
N SER A 739 12.35 29.52 9.78
CA SER A 739 13.61 30.11 10.24
C SER A 739 13.85 31.46 9.57
N THR A 740 14.26 32.45 10.35
CA THR A 740 14.73 33.74 9.82
C THR A 740 16.22 33.73 9.46
N ALA A 741 16.93 32.64 9.77
CA ALA A 741 18.30 32.37 9.30
C ALA A 741 18.31 31.79 7.86
N ALA A 742 19.50 31.51 7.34
CA ALA A 742 19.71 30.81 6.06
C ALA A 742 19.40 29.30 6.11
N ASP A 743 19.31 28.73 7.30
CA ASP A 743 19.12 27.31 7.55
C ASP A 743 18.15 27.08 8.74
N LEU A 744 17.97 25.82 9.14
CA LEU A 744 17.13 25.41 10.26
C LEU A 744 17.90 25.26 11.58
N THR A 745 19.14 25.75 11.67
CA THR A 745 19.92 25.75 12.91
C THR A 745 19.18 26.37 14.10
N PRO A 746 18.38 27.44 13.94
CA PRO A 746 17.60 27.98 15.06
C PRO A 746 16.65 26.97 15.74
N LEU A 747 16.22 25.90 15.06
CA LEU A 747 15.45 24.82 15.69
C LEU A 747 16.29 24.01 16.70
N LEU A 748 17.59 23.84 16.44
CA LEU A 748 18.53 23.18 17.34
C LEU A 748 18.89 24.06 18.55
N ASP A 749 18.81 25.37 18.38
CA ASP A 749 19.16 26.38 19.39
C ASP A 749 17.95 26.87 20.20
N LEU A 750 16.76 26.28 19.99
CA LEU A 750 15.57 26.62 20.76
C LEU A 750 15.81 26.39 22.26
N GLU A 751 15.42 27.38 23.07
CA GLU A 751 15.42 27.21 24.51
C GLU A 751 14.51 26.02 24.91
N PRO A 752 14.86 25.26 25.97
CA PRO A 752 14.02 24.18 26.44
C PRO A 752 12.62 24.65 26.86
N ALA A 753 11.61 24.01 26.30
CA ALA A 753 10.22 24.12 26.72
C ALA A 753 9.91 23.11 27.83
N THR A 754 9.04 23.50 28.75
CA THR A 754 8.51 22.62 29.80
C THR A 754 7.10 22.21 29.44
N ILE A 755 6.84 20.90 29.47
CA ILE A 755 5.51 20.32 29.26
C ILE A 755 5.04 19.58 30.51
N TRP A 756 3.74 19.54 30.70
CA TRP A 756 3.06 18.63 31.62
C TRP A 756 2.29 17.62 30.80
N PHE A 757 2.21 16.37 31.25
CA PHE A 757 1.39 15.36 30.61
C PHE A 757 0.59 14.55 31.62
N HIS A 758 -0.54 14.01 31.16
CA HIS A 758 -1.41 13.11 31.91
C HIS A 758 -1.87 11.95 31.02
N VAL A 759 -1.64 10.74 31.50
CA VAL A 759 -2.08 9.50 30.84
C VAL A 759 -3.44 9.09 31.42
N GLU A 760 -4.46 9.08 30.57
CA GLU A 760 -5.80 8.64 30.98
C GLU A 760 -5.95 7.12 30.74
N HIS A 761 -5.73 6.32 31.79
CA HIS A 761 -5.68 4.84 31.71
C HIS A 761 -6.96 4.19 31.19
N ARG A 762 -8.14 4.79 31.46
CA ARG A 762 -9.44 4.27 31.00
C ARG A 762 -9.86 4.80 29.63
N GLY A 763 -9.08 5.72 29.04
CA GLY A 763 -9.43 6.43 27.81
C GLY A 763 -8.40 6.32 26.68
N GLU A 764 -7.36 5.48 26.84
CA GLU A 764 -6.29 5.26 25.85
C GLU A 764 -5.81 6.59 25.23
N SER A 765 -5.59 7.62 26.06
CA SER A 765 -5.24 8.95 25.59
C SER A 765 -4.22 9.63 26.51
N VAL A 766 -3.42 10.51 25.93
CA VAL A 766 -2.39 11.30 26.62
C VAL A 766 -2.69 12.78 26.40
N GLU A 767 -2.99 13.52 27.47
CA GLU A 767 -3.04 14.99 27.41
C GLU A 767 -1.64 15.54 27.65
N VAL A 768 -1.21 16.49 26.82
CA VAL A 768 0.05 17.22 26.96
C VAL A 768 -0.26 18.72 26.96
N ALA A 769 0.26 19.45 27.93
CA ALA A 769 0.09 20.88 28.09
C ALA A 769 1.43 21.58 28.08
N HIS A 770 1.52 22.71 27.39
CA HIS A 770 2.65 23.63 27.53
C HIS A 770 2.59 24.31 28.90
N VAL A 771 3.72 24.35 29.62
CA VAL A 771 3.83 24.94 30.97
C VAL A 771 4.77 26.14 31.00
N GLY A 772 5.84 26.13 30.21
CA GLY A 772 6.83 27.20 30.22
C GLY A 772 7.83 27.13 29.06
N GLY A 773 8.54 28.22 28.81
CA GLY A 773 9.48 28.34 27.70
C GLY A 773 8.80 28.64 26.35
N PRO A 774 9.52 28.48 25.22
CA PRO A 774 8.98 28.69 23.88
C PRO A 774 7.98 27.58 23.49
N ALA A 775 7.37 27.71 22.31
CA ALA A 775 6.54 26.68 21.70
C ALA A 775 7.29 25.34 21.59
N VAL A 776 6.56 24.23 21.74
CA VAL A 776 7.12 22.88 21.58
C VAL A 776 7.02 22.50 20.11
N ILE A 777 8.15 22.26 19.46
CA ILE A 777 8.21 21.90 18.04
C ILE A 777 8.31 20.39 17.89
N GLY A 778 7.59 19.83 16.91
CA GLY A 778 7.63 18.42 16.55
C GLY A 778 7.25 17.47 17.69
N LEU A 779 6.26 17.86 18.51
CA LEU A 779 5.70 17.01 19.56
C LEU A 779 5.10 15.73 18.94
N GLN A 780 5.62 14.58 19.33
CA GLN A 780 5.24 13.28 18.81
C GLN A 780 5.04 12.29 19.97
N LEU A 781 4.05 11.42 19.83
CA LEU A 781 3.84 10.27 20.69
C LEU A 781 3.97 9.01 19.83
N SER A 782 4.90 8.12 20.17
CA SER A 782 5.22 6.92 19.39
C SER A 782 5.17 5.65 20.22
N ASP A 783 5.05 4.49 19.57
CA ASP A 783 5.17 3.18 20.20
C ASP A 783 6.63 2.94 20.65
N ASP A 784 6.81 2.61 21.93
CA ASP A 784 8.13 2.32 22.51
C ASP A 784 8.24 0.89 23.06
N ARG A 785 7.34 0.02 22.62
CA ARG A 785 7.44 -1.40 22.94
C ARG A 785 8.68 -2.02 22.28
N PRO A 786 9.17 -3.17 22.79
CA PRO A 786 10.24 -3.91 22.14
C PRO A 786 9.93 -4.19 20.65
N PRO A 787 10.90 -4.13 19.73
CA PRO A 787 10.67 -4.31 18.30
C PRO A 787 9.92 -5.60 17.91
N GLU A 788 10.10 -6.68 18.66
CA GLU A 788 9.45 -7.97 18.49
C GLU A 788 7.96 -7.99 18.87
N SER A 789 7.46 -6.92 19.49
CA SER A 789 6.06 -6.83 19.93
C SER A 789 5.12 -6.82 18.73
N THR A 790 4.04 -7.60 18.84
CA THR A 790 2.99 -7.70 17.81
C THR A 790 1.89 -6.66 18.04
N GLY A 791 1.08 -6.43 16.99
CA GLY A 791 0.05 -5.41 17.02
C GLY A 791 0.60 -3.98 16.95
N TRP A 792 -0.28 -2.99 17.01
CA TRP A 792 0.05 -1.59 16.75
C TRP A 792 -0.57 -0.65 17.77
N ALA A 793 0.21 0.34 18.21
CA ALA A 793 -0.31 1.57 18.81
C ALA A 793 -0.61 2.57 17.70
N VAL A 794 -1.89 2.73 17.33
CA VAL A 794 -2.29 3.76 16.38
C VAL A 794 -2.56 5.04 17.15
N VAL A 795 -1.56 5.92 17.13
CA VAL A 795 -1.63 7.23 17.77
C VAL A 795 -2.19 8.24 16.77
N ASP A 796 -3.20 9.03 17.17
CA ASP A 796 -3.52 10.23 16.39
C ASP A 796 -2.38 11.24 16.54
N GLY A 797 -2.05 11.95 15.48
CA GLY A 797 -0.87 12.80 15.46
C GLY A 797 -1.19 14.14 14.86
N ASP A 798 -0.52 15.17 15.36
CA ASP A 798 -0.60 16.53 14.86
C ASP A 798 0.81 17.11 14.80
N PRO A 799 1.38 17.34 13.60
CA PRO A 799 2.74 17.83 13.45
C PRO A 799 2.88 19.32 13.80
N ARG A 800 1.77 20.04 14.04
CA ARG A 800 1.82 21.46 14.39
C ARG A 800 2.58 21.69 15.71
N PRO A 801 3.29 22.81 15.86
CA PRO A 801 3.78 23.27 17.15
C PRO A 801 2.69 23.31 18.23
N LEU A 802 3.05 23.02 19.48
CA LEU A 802 2.21 23.32 20.64
C LEU A 802 2.59 24.72 21.15
N LEU A 803 1.70 25.70 20.97
CA LEU A 803 2.01 27.08 21.36
C LEU A 803 1.99 27.27 22.88
N PRO A 804 2.59 28.35 23.40
CA PRO A 804 2.54 28.67 24.82
C PRO A 804 1.12 28.73 25.38
N GLY A 805 0.89 27.97 26.45
CA GLY A 805 -0.43 27.83 27.11
C GLY A 805 -1.41 26.88 26.41
N GLU A 806 -1.06 26.29 25.27
CA GLU A 806 -1.91 25.30 24.60
C GLU A 806 -1.85 23.91 25.26
N ARG A 807 -2.86 23.11 24.94
CA ARG A 807 -2.92 21.69 25.27
C ARG A 807 -3.26 20.87 24.04
N ARG A 808 -2.74 19.66 23.98
CA ARG A 808 -3.02 18.67 22.95
C ARG A 808 -3.37 17.36 23.62
N ARG A 809 -4.44 16.73 23.14
CA ARG A 809 -4.79 15.37 23.52
C ARG A 809 -4.43 14.44 22.36
N PHE A 810 -3.68 13.41 22.67
CA PHE A 810 -3.40 12.28 21.79
C PHE A 810 -4.35 11.14 22.14
N THR A 811 -5.00 10.53 21.18
CA THR A 811 -5.71 9.25 21.31
C THR A 811 -4.85 8.12 20.77
N VAL A 812 -4.97 6.95 21.39
CA VAL A 812 -4.15 5.78 21.11
C VAL A 812 -5.10 4.59 20.97
N GLU A 813 -5.19 4.03 19.78
CA GLU A 813 -5.95 2.81 19.53
C GLU A 813 -4.97 1.62 19.48
N TRP A 814 -5.13 0.67 20.40
CA TRP A 814 -4.32 -0.56 20.43
C TRP A 814 -4.97 -1.65 19.58
N ARG A 815 -4.27 -2.09 18.53
CA ARG A 815 -4.76 -3.10 17.58
C ARG A 815 -3.99 -4.40 17.69
N HIS A 816 -4.70 -5.52 17.83
CA HIS A 816 -4.12 -6.86 17.88
C HIS A 816 -3.05 -7.06 18.97
N ASP A 817 -3.11 -6.29 20.08
CA ASP A 817 -2.07 -6.30 21.12
C ASP A 817 -2.36 -7.28 22.27
N ALA A 818 -1.29 -7.93 22.78
CA ALA A 818 -1.30 -8.83 23.93
C ALA A 818 -0.19 -8.49 24.96
N GLY A 819 0.53 -7.38 24.80
CA GLY A 819 1.69 -6.99 25.61
C GLY A 819 1.49 -5.77 26.52
N PRO A 820 2.53 -5.37 27.27
CA PRO A 820 2.53 -4.13 28.05
C PRO A 820 2.53 -2.91 27.12
N ARG A 821 1.68 -1.94 27.46
CA ARG A 821 1.47 -0.72 26.69
C ARG A 821 2.50 0.33 27.09
N ARG A 822 3.39 0.68 26.16
CA ARG A 822 4.47 1.65 26.33
C ARG A 822 4.48 2.63 25.18
N LEU A 823 4.52 3.91 25.49
CA LEU A 823 4.67 4.99 24.52
C LEU A 823 5.82 5.89 24.92
N LEU A 824 6.36 6.60 23.94
CA LEU A 824 7.42 7.59 24.11
C LEU A 824 6.92 8.94 23.60
N LEU A 825 6.96 9.95 24.47
CA LEU A 825 6.68 11.34 24.12
C LEU A 825 7.99 12.06 23.81
N GLU A 826 8.13 12.59 22.61
CA GLU A 826 9.34 13.26 22.12
C GLU A 826 9.01 14.61 21.46
N SER A 827 10.00 15.51 21.41
CA SER A 827 9.93 16.77 20.66
C SER A 827 11.34 17.26 20.32
N TRP A 828 11.45 18.44 19.70
CA TRP A 828 12.74 19.09 19.43
C TRP A 828 13.36 19.74 20.65
N ASN A 829 12.55 20.30 21.54
CA ASN A 829 12.99 21.22 22.59
C ASN A 829 12.34 20.96 23.95
N ALA A 830 11.77 19.78 24.19
CA ALA A 830 11.35 19.32 25.52
C ALA A 830 11.94 17.94 25.80
N GLU A 831 12.20 17.66 27.08
CA GLU A 831 12.74 16.38 27.55
C GLU A 831 11.83 15.21 27.14
N PRO A 832 12.38 14.13 26.55
CA PRO A 832 11.61 12.93 26.26
C PRO A 832 11.04 12.29 27.52
N ALA A 833 9.86 11.66 27.41
CA ALA A 833 9.21 10.99 28.53
C ALA A 833 8.63 9.62 28.14
N ASP A 834 8.99 8.58 28.89
CA ASP A 834 8.43 7.24 28.78
C ASP A 834 7.08 7.18 29.50
N LEU A 835 6.05 6.65 28.82
CA LEU A 835 4.69 6.56 29.32
C LEU A 835 4.29 5.08 29.42
N GLU A 836 4.14 4.58 30.65
CA GLU A 836 3.62 3.23 30.91
C GLU A 836 2.14 3.29 31.29
N PHE A 837 1.30 2.53 30.58
CA PHE A 837 -0.09 2.31 30.98
C PHE A 837 -0.11 1.11 31.93
N THR A 838 -0.15 1.39 33.23
CA THR A 838 -0.38 0.37 34.26
C THR A 838 -1.85 -0.02 34.38
#